data_AF-A0A3D3LCK9-F1
#
_entry.id   AF-A0A3D3LCK9-F1
#
_cell.length_a   1.000
_cell.length_b   1.000
_cell.length_c   1.000
_cell.angle_alpha   90.00
_cell.angle_beta   90.00
_cell.angle_gamma   90.00
#
_symmetry.space_group_name_H-M   'P 1'
#
loop_
_entity.id
_entity.type
_entity.pdbx_description
1 polymer ?
#
loop_
_entity_poly.entity_id
_entity_poly.type
_entity_poly.pdbx_seq_one_letter_code
_entity_poly.pdbx_strand_id
1 'polypeptide(L)'
;MKMTPELRDFVSTHKFERVHIEKLAEMLPQDDGELDSLIAGVVDKSDWNAFTFLVTAALGAGRFVDGRHLREGTCLAPNGTYLGTFFWHMRGDSKFDSLVHALCKHKLATEIQLHGLLAAAGWCKTHLEGKWPDDLLRSCREIMRRKMSNDKPRHLLHALAAYIDDPDLIMLAHEHHGKIQLDDELHQCAVKVAEAHLAVYQLPVMGMVPSTIRSLGAGTHLRRSIPKISRNAPCHCGSGQKYKRCCHDKDQERAHSFSEVEGKTPAELEESREPHLTPDNIQKLSRAQVRKLDPMKISHDILPWYFLIIGTHGLFDEAASAFEKLGWLDHVTNFDAAWDNVVTFATWAGLPEVAERLIRARYPDGVVPEGVLKPGTELLRLHSCPDLYLAQLEKMALEALTCKESDRQQSLAYGLLSPLHPALSLLMVQGMLPVISKQKAFKLLEFMQKHRDQLLLPAEDPFTEILERRFMDAAQASHGKDAQKLREANDRLQVKSSQVNELRGQLETMRRELRLKEKAAKRETTAAAAPTSAELEALRELREKVERLKSTIQDHSQERAALRHDLASAYTELQELRRQKSAQNPAETSNDADDESLTLPATLEDAQPVRLIEYPKKFHATLSSLPKHVSRSAQVLLGRLSAGEPSAFVGIVALRARPDTLRLRVGADHRLVFRLHPASLEVLDLINRRDLDRLVKSL
;
A
#
# COMPACT_ATOMS: atom_id res chain seq x y z
N MET A 1 -25.49 21.14 20.48
CA MET A 1 -26.93 20.82 20.71
C MET A 1 -27.21 19.41 20.17
N LYS A 2 -28.11 18.61 20.79
CA LYS A 2 -28.40 17.25 20.32
C LYS A 2 -29.51 17.28 19.27
N MET A 3 -29.32 16.60 18.14
CA MET A 3 -30.34 16.37 17.11
C MET A 3 -31.64 15.87 17.75
N THR A 4 -32.76 16.56 17.47
CA THR A 4 -34.07 16.20 18.01
C THR A 4 -34.47 14.79 17.56
N PRO A 5 -35.28 14.07 18.36
CA PRO A 5 -35.75 12.74 17.97
C PRO A 5 -36.47 12.75 16.63
N GLU A 6 -37.28 13.78 16.35
CA GLU A 6 -37.99 13.90 15.07
C GLU A 6 -37.04 14.06 13.88
N LEU A 7 -36.01 14.91 14.03
CA LEU A 7 -35.05 15.15 12.95
C LEU A 7 -34.17 13.91 12.71
N ARG A 8 -33.82 13.18 13.77
CA ARG A 8 -33.11 11.91 13.68
C ARG A 8 -33.94 10.85 12.96
N ASP A 9 -35.19 10.70 13.37
CA ASP A 9 -36.11 9.75 12.77
C ASP A 9 -36.28 10.05 11.28
N PHE A 10 -36.46 11.33 10.92
CA PHE A 10 -36.58 11.76 9.53
C PHE A 10 -35.37 11.36 8.68
N VAL A 11 -34.15 11.71 9.11
CA VAL A 11 -32.90 11.36 8.40
C VAL A 11 -32.72 9.85 8.27
N SER A 12 -33.15 9.07 9.27
CA SER A 12 -32.97 7.61 9.26
C SER A 12 -33.99 6.87 8.38
N THR A 13 -35.17 7.44 8.18
CA THR A 13 -36.31 6.77 7.51
C THR A 13 -36.46 7.19 6.05
N HIS A 14 -36.01 8.39 5.68
CA HIS A 14 -36.22 8.94 4.35
C HIS A 14 -35.03 8.70 3.42
N LYS A 15 -35.34 8.55 2.13
CA LYS A 15 -34.32 8.48 1.08
C LYS A 15 -33.77 9.88 0.79
N PHE A 16 -32.51 9.93 0.36
CA PHE A 16 -31.86 11.16 -0.07
C PHE A 16 -32.41 11.62 -1.42
N GLU A 17 -33.58 12.26 -1.39
CA GLU A 17 -34.33 12.75 -2.56
C GLU A 17 -34.70 14.22 -2.36
N ARG A 18 -34.84 14.93 -3.47
CA ARG A 18 -35.03 16.39 -3.47
C ARG A 18 -36.17 16.85 -2.56
N VAL A 19 -37.32 16.18 -2.65
CA VAL A 19 -38.51 16.49 -1.83
C VAL A 19 -38.23 16.35 -0.33
N HIS A 20 -37.46 15.33 0.08
CA HIS A 20 -37.14 15.12 1.48
C HIS A 20 -36.08 16.11 1.99
N ILE A 21 -35.12 16.51 1.15
CA ILE A 21 -34.13 17.54 1.51
C ILE A 21 -34.78 18.91 1.64
N GLU A 22 -35.71 19.26 0.74
CA GLU A 22 -36.53 20.48 0.86
C GLU A 22 -37.36 20.45 2.14
N LYS A 23 -37.98 19.31 2.46
CA LYS A 23 -38.74 19.16 3.71
C LYS A 23 -37.86 19.25 4.96
N LEU A 24 -36.66 18.66 4.92
CA LEU A 24 -35.71 18.73 6.02
C LEU A 24 -35.22 20.16 6.25
N ALA A 25 -35.05 20.95 5.19
CA ALA A 25 -34.64 22.34 5.31
C ALA A 25 -35.64 23.17 6.15
N GLU A 26 -36.94 22.88 6.03
CA GLU A 26 -38.00 23.50 6.87
C GLU A 26 -37.91 23.08 8.34
N MET A 27 -37.32 21.92 8.64
CA MET A 27 -37.18 21.36 9.99
C MET A 27 -35.89 21.79 10.70
N LEU A 28 -34.98 22.49 10.01
CA LEU A 28 -33.72 22.94 10.61
C LEU A 28 -33.96 24.04 11.67
N PRO A 29 -33.10 24.13 12.71
CA PRO A 29 -33.20 25.20 13.71
C PRO A 29 -33.18 26.58 13.06
N GLN A 30 -34.05 27.51 13.47
CA GLN A 30 -34.13 28.84 12.83
C GLN A 30 -32.85 29.67 13.03
N ASP A 31 -32.17 29.48 14.15
CA ASP A 31 -30.91 30.15 14.46
C ASP A 31 -29.72 29.43 13.78
N ASP A 32 -28.84 30.21 13.13
CA ASP A 32 -27.65 29.68 12.43
C ASP A 32 -26.58 29.16 13.41
N GLY A 33 -26.51 29.69 14.64
CA GLY A 33 -25.62 29.17 15.69
C GLY A 33 -26.06 27.82 16.24
N GLU A 34 -27.38 27.61 16.38
CA GLU A 34 -27.96 26.32 16.71
C GLU A 34 -27.75 25.29 15.59
N LEU A 35 -27.92 25.68 14.33
CA LEU A 35 -27.65 24.84 13.17
C LEU A 35 -26.17 24.46 13.09
N ASP A 36 -25.27 25.41 13.29
CA ASP A 36 -23.83 25.16 13.32
C ASP A 36 -23.45 24.18 14.44
N SER A 37 -24.02 24.35 15.64
CA SER A 37 -23.86 23.43 16.78
C SER A 37 -24.44 22.04 16.53
N LEU A 38 -25.47 21.93 15.68
CA LEU A 38 -26.05 20.66 15.26
C LEU A 38 -25.13 19.93 14.27
N ILE A 39 -24.60 20.65 13.28
CA ILE A 39 -23.64 20.12 12.30
C ILE A 39 -22.37 19.65 13.00
N ALA A 40 -21.82 20.45 13.92
CA ALA A 40 -20.66 20.07 14.74
C ALA A 40 -20.90 18.73 15.46
N GLY A 41 -22.05 18.58 16.14
CA GLY A 41 -22.38 17.35 16.86
C GLY A 41 -22.61 16.13 15.96
N VAL A 42 -22.89 16.34 14.67
CA VAL A 42 -23.02 15.27 13.66
C VAL A 42 -21.64 14.86 13.11
N VAL A 43 -20.76 15.84 12.90
CA VAL A 43 -19.36 15.63 12.54
C VAL A 43 -18.64 14.86 13.66
N ASP A 44 -18.81 15.26 14.92
CA ASP A 44 -18.22 14.59 16.08
C ASP A 44 -18.63 13.12 16.19
N LYS A 45 -19.89 12.82 15.83
CA LYS A 45 -20.43 11.45 15.82
C LYS A 45 -20.07 10.65 14.58
N SER A 46 -19.40 11.26 13.60
CA SER A 46 -19.10 10.66 12.30
C SER A 46 -20.36 10.06 11.64
N ASP A 47 -21.48 10.75 11.74
CA ASP A 47 -22.75 10.33 11.14
C ASP A 47 -22.82 10.83 9.69
N TRP A 48 -22.31 10.00 8.78
CA TRP A 48 -22.26 10.29 7.34
C TRP A 48 -23.63 10.63 6.76
N ASN A 49 -24.69 9.92 7.19
CA ASN A 49 -26.03 10.11 6.63
C ASN A 49 -26.59 11.45 7.12
N ALA A 50 -26.54 11.71 8.43
CA ALA A 50 -27.00 12.99 8.97
C ALA A 50 -26.18 14.17 8.44
N PHE A 51 -24.86 14.03 8.29
CA PHE A 51 -24.01 15.08 7.73
C PHE A 51 -24.45 15.42 6.31
N THR A 52 -24.60 14.39 5.48
CA THR A 52 -25.05 14.54 4.08
C THR A 52 -26.40 15.24 4.00
N PHE A 53 -27.40 14.80 4.77
CA PHE A 53 -28.74 15.38 4.76
C PHE A 53 -28.74 16.84 5.24
N LEU A 54 -28.13 17.11 6.40
CA LEU A 54 -28.16 18.41 7.05
C LEU A 54 -27.38 19.47 6.26
N VAL A 55 -26.17 19.16 5.82
CA VAL A 55 -25.35 20.09 5.05
C VAL A 55 -25.99 20.39 3.70
N THR A 56 -26.53 19.37 3.01
CA THR A 56 -27.25 19.58 1.75
C THR A 56 -28.48 20.46 1.96
N ALA A 57 -29.29 20.19 2.98
CA ALA A 57 -30.50 20.97 3.28
C ALA A 57 -30.17 22.44 3.66
N ALA A 58 -29.16 22.65 4.51
CA ALA A 58 -28.73 23.97 4.94
C ALA A 58 -28.20 24.81 3.77
N LEU A 59 -27.26 24.27 2.99
CA LEU A 59 -26.70 24.96 1.82
C LEU A 59 -27.76 25.14 0.72
N GLY A 60 -28.65 24.16 0.54
CA GLY A 60 -29.76 24.23 -0.40
C GLY A 60 -30.78 25.33 -0.07
N ALA A 61 -30.97 25.61 1.22
CA ALA A 61 -31.75 26.75 1.72
C ALA A 61 -30.96 28.06 1.75
N GLY A 62 -29.71 28.08 1.26
CA GLY A 62 -28.86 29.27 1.23
C GLY A 62 -28.35 29.73 2.60
N ARG A 63 -28.43 28.87 3.63
CA ARG A 63 -28.03 29.18 5.00
C ARG A 63 -26.51 29.14 5.17
N PHE A 64 -26.03 29.83 6.21
CA PHE A 64 -24.61 29.81 6.55
C PHE A 64 -24.21 28.44 7.10
N VAL A 65 -23.17 27.85 6.50
CA VAL A 65 -22.49 26.65 7.01
C VAL A 65 -20.99 26.94 7.04
N ASP A 66 -20.41 26.86 8.22
CA ASP A 66 -19.00 27.13 8.42
C ASP A 66 -18.12 26.00 7.83
N GLY A 67 -17.10 26.37 7.07
CA GLY A 67 -16.15 25.45 6.46
C GLY A 67 -15.23 24.75 7.47
N ARG A 68 -15.18 25.18 8.74
CA ARG A 68 -14.50 24.46 9.83
C ARG A 68 -14.96 23.00 9.95
N HIS A 69 -16.22 22.73 9.61
CA HIS A 69 -16.79 21.39 9.63
C HIS A 69 -16.12 20.44 8.63
N LEU A 70 -15.45 20.95 7.59
CA LEU A 70 -14.70 20.11 6.66
C LEU A 70 -13.50 19.45 7.32
N ARG A 71 -12.95 20.02 8.40
CA ARG A 71 -11.75 19.48 9.05
C ARG A 71 -11.91 18.01 9.44
N GLU A 72 -13.04 17.64 10.00
CA GLU A 72 -13.39 16.25 10.33
C GLU A 72 -14.49 15.69 9.39
N GLY A 73 -15.35 16.56 8.85
CA GLY A 73 -16.48 16.20 7.99
C GLY A 73 -16.12 15.87 6.54
N THR A 74 -14.89 16.13 6.07
CA THR A 74 -14.47 15.77 4.71
C THR A 74 -14.67 14.27 4.42
N CYS A 75 -14.41 13.40 5.41
CA CYS A 75 -14.61 11.96 5.26
C CYS A 75 -16.10 11.54 5.24
N LEU A 76 -17.00 12.45 5.61
CA LEU A 76 -18.43 12.24 5.64
C LEU A 76 -19.13 12.70 4.35
N ALA A 77 -18.40 13.23 3.37
CA ALA A 77 -18.96 13.56 2.07
C ALA A 77 -19.41 12.28 1.32
N PRO A 78 -20.57 12.26 0.65
CA PRO A 78 -21.05 11.11 -0.12
C PRO A 78 -20.10 10.64 -1.23
N ASN A 79 -19.51 11.59 -1.94
CA ASN A 79 -18.55 11.38 -3.00
C ASN A 79 -17.73 12.66 -3.22
N GLY A 80 -16.77 12.60 -4.15
CA GLY A 80 -15.88 13.73 -4.41
C GLY A 80 -16.60 14.98 -4.93
N THR A 81 -17.59 14.82 -5.80
CA THR A 81 -18.37 15.95 -6.33
C THR A 81 -19.13 16.69 -5.22
N TYR A 82 -19.73 15.95 -4.28
CA TYR A 82 -20.37 16.56 -3.10
C TYR A 82 -19.37 17.31 -2.24
N LEU A 83 -18.17 16.74 -1.99
CA LEU A 83 -17.13 17.44 -1.24
C LEU A 83 -16.73 18.76 -1.90
N GLY A 84 -16.44 18.75 -3.20
CA GLY A 84 -16.06 19.96 -3.94
C GLY A 84 -17.13 21.03 -3.89
N THR A 85 -18.40 20.61 -4.04
CA THR A 85 -19.56 21.51 -3.98
C THR A 85 -19.80 22.04 -2.56
N PHE A 86 -19.74 21.21 -1.53
CA PHE A 86 -19.83 21.64 -0.13
C PHE A 86 -18.76 22.68 0.20
N PHE A 87 -17.52 22.43 -0.16
CA PHE A 87 -16.43 23.38 0.04
C PHE A 87 -16.66 24.72 -0.66
N TRP A 88 -17.22 24.69 -1.87
CA TRP A 88 -17.47 25.91 -2.64
C TRP A 88 -18.54 26.80 -1.98
N HIS A 89 -19.60 26.19 -1.46
CA HIS A 89 -20.74 26.90 -0.85
C HIS A 89 -20.60 27.17 0.64
N MET A 90 -19.76 26.43 1.36
CA MET A 90 -19.40 26.72 2.75
C MET A 90 -18.63 28.04 2.86
N ARG A 91 -18.83 28.71 4.00
CA ARG A 91 -18.29 30.05 4.31
C ARG A 91 -17.37 29.99 5.54
N GLY A 92 -16.71 31.09 5.87
CA GLY A 92 -15.80 31.17 7.01
C GLY A 92 -14.33 31.15 6.58
N ASP A 93 -13.51 31.90 7.32
CA ASP A 93 -12.12 32.19 6.97
C ASP A 93 -11.23 30.94 7.00
N SER A 94 -11.55 29.99 7.88
CA SER A 94 -10.78 28.75 8.06
C SER A 94 -11.15 27.63 7.08
N LYS A 95 -12.06 27.84 6.10
CA LYS A 95 -12.55 26.75 5.26
C LYS A 95 -11.48 26.08 4.41
N PHE A 96 -10.55 26.89 3.88
CA PHE A 96 -9.45 26.41 3.06
C PHE A 96 -8.49 25.58 3.92
N ASP A 97 -8.06 26.13 5.05
CA ASP A 97 -7.17 25.43 5.99
C ASP A 97 -7.80 24.15 6.52
N SER A 98 -9.11 24.15 6.76
CA SER A 98 -9.86 22.98 7.23
C SER A 98 -9.88 21.86 6.19
N LEU A 99 -10.12 22.20 4.92
CA LEU A 99 -10.08 21.22 3.83
C LEU A 99 -8.66 20.70 3.61
N VAL A 100 -7.66 21.58 3.51
CA VAL A 100 -6.26 21.17 3.31
C VAL A 100 -5.79 20.29 4.45
N HIS A 101 -6.09 20.66 5.71
CA HIS A 101 -5.80 19.84 6.87
C HIS A 101 -6.40 18.44 6.74
N ALA A 102 -7.68 18.35 6.35
CA ALA A 102 -8.35 17.07 6.15
C ALA A 102 -7.69 16.24 5.03
N LEU A 103 -7.32 16.87 3.91
CA LEU A 103 -6.67 16.20 2.77
C LEU A 103 -5.26 15.68 3.12
N CYS A 104 -4.55 16.37 4.02
CA CYS A 104 -3.23 15.96 4.51
C CYS A 104 -3.29 14.89 5.59
N LYS A 105 -4.26 14.97 6.52
CA LYS A 105 -4.29 14.17 7.74
C LYS A 105 -5.18 12.94 7.65
N HIS A 106 -6.23 12.98 6.85
CA HIS A 106 -7.21 11.90 6.78
C HIS A 106 -6.93 10.95 5.63
N LYS A 107 -7.10 9.66 5.90
CA LYS A 107 -7.08 8.62 4.86
C LYS A 107 -8.44 8.60 4.16
N LEU A 108 -8.55 9.40 3.11
CA LEU A 108 -9.77 9.54 2.32
C LEU A 108 -9.81 8.54 1.17
N ALA A 109 -11.02 8.23 0.69
CA ALA A 109 -11.16 7.54 -0.58
C ALA A 109 -10.52 8.38 -1.70
N THR A 110 -9.80 7.74 -2.61
CA THR A 110 -9.02 8.40 -3.66
C THR A 110 -9.82 9.43 -4.45
N GLU A 111 -11.06 9.09 -4.83
CA GLU A 111 -11.96 10.00 -5.55
C GLU A 111 -12.28 11.25 -4.71
N ILE A 112 -12.64 11.08 -3.44
CA ILE A 112 -12.94 12.18 -2.51
C ILE A 112 -11.70 13.09 -2.37
N GLN A 113 -10.52 12.50 -2.18
CA GLN A 113 -9.28 13.25 -2.03
C GLN A 113 -8.94 14.05 -3.30
N LEU A 114 -9.10 13.46 -4.50
CA LEU A 114 -8.84 14.16 -5.78
C LEU A 114 -9.77 15.35 -5.99
N HIS A 115 -11.06 15.15 -5.77
CA HIS A 115 -12.02 16.24 -5.91
C HIS A 115 -11.77 17.35 -4.88
N GLY A 116 -11.41 17.00 -3.64
CA GLY A 116 -11.02 17.97 -2.63
C GLY A 116 -9.75 18.75 -2.99
N LEU A 117 -8.72 18.07 -3.50
CA LEU A 117 -7.49 18.73 -3.99
C LEU A 117 -7.78 19.65 -5.18
N LEU A 118 -8.62 19.23 -6.12
CA LEU A 118 -9.04 20.06 -7.26
C LEU A 118 -9.84 21.27 -6.80
N ALA A 119 -10.76 21.12 -5.84
CA ALA A 119 -11.51 22.23 -5.27
C ALA A 119 -10.59 23.23 -4.55
N ALA A 120 -9.62 22.74 -3.76
CA ALA A 120 -8.60 23.57 -3.13
C ALA A 120 -7.72 24.29 -4.17
N ALA A 121 -7.32 23.62 -5.25
CA ALA A 121 -6.56 24.23 -6.34
C ALA A 121 -7.36 25.34 -7.04
N GLY A 122 -8.64 25.09 -7.35
CA GLY A 122 -9.54 26.12 -7.90
C GLY A 122 -9.70 27.32 -6.99
N TRP A 123 -9.75 27.11 -5.67
CA TRP A 123 -9.76 28.18 -4.67
C TRP A 123 -8.46 28.97 -4.67
N CYS A 124 -7.29 28.32 -4.67
CA CYS A 124 -5.99 29.00 -4.76
C CYS A 124 -5.87 29.86 -6.02
N LYS A 125 -6.34 29.37 -7.17
CA LYS A 125 -6.28 30.14 -8.43
C LYS A 125 -7.15 31.39 -8.39
N THR A 126 -8.29 31.32 -7.71
CA THR A 126 -9.27 32.42 -7.62
C THR A 126 -8.98 33.41 -6.47
N HIS A 127 -8.43 32.95 -5.35
CA HIS A 127 -8.29 33.74 -4.12
C HIS A 127 -6.83 33.97 -3.69
N LEU A 128 -5.88 33.17 -4.18
CA LEU A 128 -4.45 33.26 -3.83
C LEU A 128 -3.58 33.57 -5.05
N GLU A 129 -4.16 34.09 -6.15
CA GLU A 129 -3.44 34.43 -7.39
C GLU A 129 -2.64 33.26 -7.98
N GLY A 130 -3.08 32.02 -7.76
CA GLY A 130 -2.36 30.82 -8.20
C GLY A 130 -1.13 30.47 -7.35
N LYS A 131 -0.98 31.05 -6.16
CA LYS A 131 0.00 30.57 -5.17
C LYS A 131 -0.48 29.26 -4.56
N TRP A 132 0.37 28.24 -4.62
CA TRP A 132 0.08 26.90 -4.12
C TRP A 132 0.77 26.69 -2.76
N PRO A 133 0.02 26.49 -1.67
CA PRO A 133 0.62 26.17 -0.39
C PRO A 133 1.37 24.83 -0.42
N ASP A 134 2.48 24.73 0.32
CA ASP A 134 3.34 23.55 0.36
C ASP A 134 2.56 22.27 0.76
N ASP A 135 1.64 22.38 1.71
CA ASP A 135 0.81 21.26 2.16
C ASP A 135 -0.15 20.75 1.07
N LEU A 136 -0.64 21.66 0.21
CA LEU A 136 -1.46 21.30 -0.95
C LEU A 136 -0.61 20.56 -1.99
N LEU A 137 0.54 21.12 -2.36
CA LEU A 137 1.46 20.49 -3.33
C LEU A 137 1.93 19.13 -2.85
N ARG A 138 2.30 19.00 -1.57
CA ARG A 138 2.66 17.73 -0.94
C ARG A 138 1.54 16.70 -1.07
N SER A 139 0.30 17.10 -0.79
CA SER A 139 -0.86 16.20 -0.89
C SER A 139 -1.16 15.78 -2.33
N CYS A 140 -0.99 16.70 -3.29
CA CYS A 140 -1.08 16.40 -4.71
C CYS A 140 0.00 15.38 -5.11
N ARG A 141 1.26 15.59 -4.71
CA ARG A 141 2.38 14.68 -5.01
C ARG A 141 2.15 13.29 -4.40
N GLU A 142 1.66 13.23 -3.16
CA GLU A 142 1.35 11.96 -2.50
C GLU A 142 0.27 11.16 -3.25
N ILE A 143 -0.83 11.81 -3.68
CA ILE A 143 -1.90 11.09 -4.37
C ILE A 143 -1.49 10.62 -5.77
N MET A 144 -0.62 11.37 -6.47
CA MET A 144 -0.09 10.99 -7.79
C MET A 144 0.77 9.72 -7.75
N ARG A 145 1.33 9.36 -6.60
CA ARG A 145 2.14 8.13 -6.45
C ARG A 145 1.34 6.92 -6.03
N ARG A 146 0.08 7.09 -5.64
CA ARG A 146 -0.75 5.98 -5.15
C ARG A 146 -1.15 5.08 -6.31
N LYS A 147 -0.82 3.79 -6.21
CA LYS A 147 -1.26 2.79 -7.19
C LYS A 147 -2.78 2.71 -7.20
N MET A 148 -3.39 3.01 -8.34
CA MET A 148 -4.84 2.97 -8.51
C MET A 148 -5.27 1.65 -9.14
N SER A 149 -6.19 0.95 -8.47
CA SER A 149 -6.80 -0.29 -8.96
C SER A 149 -7.90 -0.04 -10.00
N ASN A 150 -8.39 1.19 -10.12
CA ASN A 150 -9.47 1.58 -11.02
C ASN A 150 -8.99 2.69 -11.97
N ASP A 151 -9.36 2.61 -13.25
CA ASP A 151 -9.03 3.62 -14.26
C ASP A 151 -9.83 4.92 -14.09
N LYS A 152 -11.00 4.85 -13.44
CA LYS A 152 -11.92 6.00 -13.29
C LYS A 152 -11.28 7.29 -12.74
N PRO A 153 -10.41 7.31 -11.71
CA PRO A 153 -9.87 8.56 -11.17
C PRO A 153 -8.69 9.14 -11.98
N ARG A 154 -8.16 8.44 -13.00
CA ARG A 154 -6.94 8.87 -13.71
C ARG A 154 -7.12 10.19 -14.47
N HIS A 155 -8.28 10.43 -15.08
CA HIS A 155 -8.52 11.70 -15.78
C HIS A 155 -8.48 12.91 -14.82
N LEU A 156 -8.93 12.74 -13.57
CA LEU A 156 -8.85 13.78 -12.54
C LEU A 156 -7.42 14.06 -12.07
N LEU A 157 -6.54 13.05 -12.05
CA LEU A 157 -5.11 13.24 -11.76
C LEU A 157 -4.46 14.12 -12.83
N HIS A 158 -4.63 13.76 -14.11
CA HIS A 158 -4.09 14.57 -15.21
C HIS A 158 -4.69 15.98 -15.22
N ALA A 159 -6.00 16.10 -14.96
CA ALA A 159 -6.67 17.40 -14.85
C ALA A 159 -6.07 18.24 -13.70
N LEU A 160 -5.86 17.65 -12.52
CA LEU A 160 -5.25 18.34 -11.38
C LEU A 160 -3.81 18.78 -11.65
N ALA A 161 -2.99 17.89 -12.22
CA ALA A 161 -1.60 18.19 -12.56
C ALA A 161 -1.50 19.31 -13.60
N ALA A 162 -2.28 19.23 -14.69
CA ALA A 162 -2.32 20.26 -15.73
C ALA A 162 -2.91 21.59 -15.21
N TYR A 163 -3.88 21.55 -14.31
CA TYR A 163 -4.50 22.76 -13.76
C TYR A 163 -3.58 23.54 -12.82
N ILE A 164 -2.77 22.83 -12.02
CA ILE A 164 -1.74 23.42 -11.15
C ILE A 164 -0.51 23.85 -11.96
N ASP A 165 -0.22 23.14 -13.05
CA ASP A 165 0.93 23.36 -13.94
C ASP A 165 2.29 23.25 -13.22
N ASP A 166 2.39 22.32 -12.26
CA ASP A 166 3.64 21.99 -11.58
C ASP A 166 4.39 20.90 -12.37
N PRO A 167 5.65 21.12 -12.80
CA PRO A 167 6.40 20.16 -13.59
C PRO A 167 6.57 18.79 -12.90
N ASP A 168 6.74 18.76 -11.58
CA ASP A 168 6.87 17.51 -10.83
C ASP A 168 5.52 16.76 -10.78
N LEU A 169 4.39 17.45 -10.58
CA LEU A 169 3.06 16.83 -10.64
C LEU A 169 2.75 16.26 -12.02
N ILE A 170 3.07 16.99 -13.11
CA ILE A 170 2.89 16.52 -14.48
C ILE A 170 3.72 15.25 -14.71
N MET A 171 4.99 15.27 -14.30
CA MET A 171 5.87 14.10 -14.39
C MET A 171 5.32 12.91 -13.60
N LEU A 172 4.86 13.11 -12.37
CA LEU A 172 4.30 12.04 -11.53
C LEU A 172 3.00 11.46 -12.08
N ALA A 173 2.11 12.32 -12.60
CA ALA A 173 0.88 11.89 -13.25
C ALA A 173 1.19 10.98 -14.45
N HIS A 174 2.22 11.31 -15.23
CA HIS A 174 2.67 10.45 -16.33
C HIS A 174 3.31 9.15 -15.85
N GLU A 175 4.27 9.22 -14.93
CA GLU A 175 5.02 8.05 -14.43
C GLU A 175 4.11 6.97 -13.86
N HIS A 176 3.12 7.37 -13.06
CA HIS A 176 2.28 6.42 -12.33
C HIS A 176 0.96 6.09 -13.04
N HIS A 177 0.49 6.95 -13.94
CA HIS A 177 -0.87 6.86 -14.48
C HIS A 177 -0.98 7.08 -16.01
N GLY A 178 0.11 7.41 -16.69
CA GLY A 178 0.13 7.64 -18.13
C GLY A 178 0.34 6.37 -18.97
N LYS A 179 -0.55 6.16 -19.96
CA LYS A 179 -0.23 5.47 -21.23
C LYS A 179 -0.12 6.45 -22.41
N ILE A 180 -0.34 7.73 -22.16
CA ILE A 180 -0.55 8.79 -23.16
C ILE A 180 0.35 9.96 -22.74
N GLN A 181 1.19 10.44 -23.66
CA GLN A 181 1.95 11.69 -23.48
C GLN A 181 0.98 12.88 -23.53
N LEU A 182 1.10 13.82 -22.58
CA LEU A 182 0.36 15.08 -22.62
C LEU A 182 1.10 15.98 -23.60
N ASP A 183 0.73 15.90 -24.88
CA ASP A 183 1.02 16.99 -25.80
C ASP A 183 0.23 18.25 -25.40
N ASP A 184 0.53 19.38 -26.05
CA ASP A 184 -0.13 20.65 -25.73
C ASP A 184 -1.66 20.58 -25.86
N GLU A 185 -2.18 19.77 -26.79
CA GLU A 185 -3.62 19.58 -26.99
C GLU A 185 -4.26 18.79 -25.84
N LEU A 186 -3.63 17.71 -25.41
CA LEU A 186 -4.11 16.88 -24.31
C LEU A 186 -3.96 17.60 -22.97
N HIS A 187 -2.89 18.39 -22.79
CA HIS A 187 -2.73 19.27 -21.63
C HIS A 187 -3.89 20.27 -21.55
N GLN A 188 -4.22 20.95 -22.65
CA GLN A 188 -5.38 21.86 -22.69
C GLN A 188 -6.71 21.13 -22.43
N CYS A 189 -6.87 19.91 -22.94
CA CYS A 189 -8.04 19.09 -22.63
C CYS A 189 -8.13 18.74 -21.14
N ALA A 190 -7.01 18.40 -20.49
CA ALA A 190 -6.94 18.12 -19.07
C ALA A 190 -7.31 19.37 -18.23
N VAL A 191 -6.83 20.55 -18.62
CA VAL A 191 -7.23 21.83 -18.01
C VAL A 191 -8.74 22.04 -18.15
N LYS A 192 -9.32 21.82 -19.33
CA LYS A 192 -10.77 21.95 -19.55
C LYS A 192 -11.58 20.97 -18.70
N VAL A 193 -11.07 19.76 -18.46
CA VAL A 193 -11.70 18.79 -17.55
C VAL A 193 -11.69 19.33 -16.12
N ALA A 194 -10.56 19.87 -15.65
CA ALA A 194 -10.48 20.50 -14.33
C ALA A 194 -11.49 21.66 -14.20
N GLU A 195 -11.54 22.54 -15.20
CA GLU A 195 -12.50 23.66 -15.25
C GLU A 195 -13.95 23.20 -15.26
N ALA A 196 -14.27 22.12 -15.99
CA ALA A 196 -15.62 21.54 -16.00
C ALA A 196 -16.02 21.02 -14.61
N HIS A 197 -15.12 20.37 -13.88
CA HIS A 197 -15.38 19.94 -12.50
C HIS A 197 -15.54 21.12 -11.55
N LEU A 198 -14.71 22.16 -11.67
CA LEU A 198 -14.85 23.38 -10.87
C LEU A 198 -16.18 24.10 -11.14
N ALA A 199 -16.63 24.12 -12.40
CA ALA A 199 -17.95 24.63 -12.77
C ALA A 199 -19.08 23.81 -12.14
N VAL A 200 -18.94 22.48 -12.06
CA VAL A 200 -19.90 21.62 -11.34
C VAL A 200 -19.95 21.97 -9.85
N TYR A 201 -18.82 22.22 -9.19
CA TYR A 201 -18.80 22.59 -7.76
C TYR A 201 -19.51 23.92 -7.48
N GLN A 202 -19.56 24.80 -8.47
CA GLN A 202 -20.24 26.09 -8.38
C GLN A 202 -21.76 25.98 -8.56
N LEU A 203 -22.27 24.85 -9.06
CA LEU A 203 -23.71 24.63 -9.21
C LEU A 203 -24.40 24.62 -7.83
N PRO A 204 -25.68 25.04 -7.74
CA PRO A 204 -26.43 24.95 -6.50
C PRO A 204 -26.45 23.52 -5.96
N VAL A 205 -26.24 23.35 -4.65
CA VAL A 205 -26.16 22.02 -4.01
C VAL A 205 -27.38 21.15 -4.30
N MET A 206 -28.57 21.77 -4.37
CA MET A 206 -29.84 21.09 -4.71
C MET A 206 -29.87 20.51 -6.13
N GLY A 207 -29.02 20.99 -7.04
CA GLY A 207 -28.87 20.43 -8.38
C GLY A 207 -28.22 19.04 -8.39
N MET A 208 -27.54 18.65 -7.32
CA MET A 208 -26.94 17.31 -7.17
C MET A 208 -27.89 16.28 -6.56
N VAL A 209 -28.99 16.73 -5.96
CA VAL A 209 -29.94 15.85 -5.27
C VAL A 209 -30.88 15.21 -6.29
N PRO A 210 -30.97 13.87 -6.37
CA PRO A 210 -31.82 13.21 -7.34
C PRO A 210 -33.31 13.51 -7.07
N SER A 211 -34.08 13.67 -8.14
CA SER A 211 -35.53 13.84 -8.06
C SER A 211 -36.26 12.54 -7.65
N THR A 212 -35.73 11.38 -8.05
CA THR A 212 -36.19 10.04 -7.61
C THR A 212 -35.05 9.02 -7.71
N ILE A 213 -34.85 8.18 -6.69
CA ILE A 213 -33.85 7.10 -6.72
C ILE A 213 -34.49 5.79 -7.21
N ARG A 214 -34.05 5.29 -8.38
CA ARG A 214 -34.30 3.89 -8.79
C ARG A 214 -33.22 2.99 -8.18
N SER A 215 -33.58 2.18 -7.20
CA SER A 215 -32.66 1.24 -6.53
C SER A 215 -32.39 0.03 -7.43
N LEU A 216 -31.17 -0.09 -7.95
CA LEU A 216 -30.64 -1.34 -8.51
C LEU A 216 -29.81 -2.02 -7.41
N GLY A 217 -30.16 -3.27 -7.05
CA GLY A 217 -29.52 -3.99 -5.94
C GLY A 217 -28.04 -4.27 -6.20
N ALA A 218 -27.18 -3.87 -5.27
CA ALA A 218 -25.75 -4.18 -5.29
C ALA A 218 -25.52 -5.67 -4.98
N GLY A 219 -24.62 -6.32 -5.73
CA GLY A 219 -24.43 -7.78 -5.80
C GLY A 219 -23.75 -8.45 -4.59
N THR A 220 -24.01 -8.03 -3.36
CA THR A 220 -23.60 -8.77 -2.16
C THR A 220 -24.59 -9.90 -1.84
N HIS A 221 -24.09 -11.02 -1.30
CA HIS A 221 -24.93 -12.11 -0.81
C HIS A 221 -25.66 -11.67 0.46
N LEU A 222 -26.85 -11.12 0.27
CA LEU A 222 -27.71 -10.60 1.33
C LEU A 222 -28.46 -11.74 2.05
N ARG A 223 -28.41 -11.76 3.39
CA ARG A 223 -29.20 -12.69 4.22
C ARG A 223 -30.51 -12.03 4.66
N ARG A 224 -31.55 -12.85 4.85
CA ARG A 224 -32.85 -12.36 5.31
C ARG A 224 -32.79 -11.95 6.77
N SER A 225 -33.34 -10.79 7.09
CA SER A 225 -33.53 -10.31 8.46
C SER A 225 -34.60 -11.10 9.23
N ILE A 226 -35.44 -11.88 8.54
CA ILE A 226 -36.51 -12.70 9.11
C ILE A 226 -36.49 -14.10 8.48
N PRO A 227 -36.66 -15.18 9.27
CA PRO A 227 -36.81 -16.54 8.76
C PRO A 227 -38.02 -16.68 7.83
N LYS A 228 -37.98 -17.64 6.91
CA LYS A 228 -39.07 -17.86 5.96
C LYS A 228 -40.27 -18.52 6.64
N ILE A 229 -41.22 -17.71 7.12
CA ILE A 229 -42.47 -18.19 7.74
C ILE A 229 -43.54 -18.40 6.65
N SER A 230 -44.26 -19.53 6.71
CA SER A 230 -45.39 -19.80 5.81
C SER A 230 -46.56 -18.85 6.07
N ARG A 231 -47.18 -18.30 5.01
CA ARG A 231 -48.33 -17.35 5.11
C ARG A 231 -49.50 -17.87 5.96
N ASN A 232 -49.69 -19.19 6.06
CA ASN A 232 -50.78 -19.80 6.82
C ASN A 232 -50.34 -20.35 8.20
N ALA A 233 -49.06 -20.26 8.57
CA ALA A 233 -48.58 -20.69 9.88
C ALA A 233 -49.16 -19.81 11.02
N PRO A 234 -49.24 -20.32 12.26
CA PRO A 234 -49.52 -19.49 13.44
C PRO A 234 -48.51 -18.35 13.52
N CYS A 235 -48.98 -17.15 13.87
CA CYS A 235 -48.12 -15.98 13.96
C CYS A 235 -47.17 -16.10 15.16
N HIS A 236 -45.90 -15.79 14.94
CA HIS A 236 -44.84 -15.94 15.97
C HIS A 236 -44.96 -14.93 17.13
N CYS A 237 -45.81 -13.91 17.01
CA CYS A 237 -46.08 -12.95 18.08
C CYS A 237 -47.03 -13.49 19.17
N GLY A 238 -47.50 -14.73 19.05
CA GLY A 238 -48.39 -15.36 20.04
C GLY A 238 -49.87 -14.94 19.93
N SER A 239 -50.26 -14.19 18.90
CA SER A 239 -51.65 -13.71 18.72
C SER A 239 -52.68 -14.80 18.41
N GLY A 240 -52.24 -16.03 18.11
CA GLY A 240 -53.10 -17.13 17.66
C GLY A 240 -53.67 -16.99 16.24
N GLN A 241 -53.42 -15.86 15.56
CA GLN A 241 -53.88 -15.62 14.20
C GLN A 241 -52.94 -16.22 13.14
N LYS A 242 -53.44 -16.42 11.91
CA LYS A 242 -52.59 -16.81 10.77
C LYS A 242 -51.62 -15.68 10.43
N TYR A 243 -50.36 -16.01 10.16
CA TYR A 243 -49.27 -15.06 9.88
C TYR A 243 -49.65 -13.96 8.86
N LYS A 244 -50.28 -14.34 7.73
CA LYS A 244 -50.75 -13.40 6.69
C LYS A 244 -51.76 -12.33 7.13
N ARG A 245 -52.39 -12.48 8.30
CA ARG A 245 -53.37 -11.53 8.85
C ARG A 245 -52.83 -10.75 10.05
N CYS A 246 -51.58 -10.95 10.43
CA CYS A 246 -50.98 -10.37 11.63
C CYS A 246 -49.64 -9.69 11.28
N CYS A 247 -48.50 -10.34 11.48
CA CYS A 247 -47.18 -9.70 11.30
C CYS A 247 -46.67 -9.66 9.85
N HIS A 248 -47.35 -10.29 8.89
CA HIS A 248 -46.83 -10.45 7.52
C HIS A 248 -46.36 -9.17 6.84
N ASP A 249 -47.13 -8.08 6.91
CA ASP A 249 -46.78 -6.86 6.18
C ASP A 249 -45.62 -6.11 6.86
N LYS A 250 -45.61 -6.07 8.20
CA LYS A 250 -44.48 -5.56 9.00
C LYS A 250 -43.20 -6.35 8.76
N ASP A 251 -43.32 -7.67 8.67
CA ASP A 251 -42.21 -8.56 8.40
C ASP A 251 -41.77 -8.51 6.94
N GLN A 252 -42.64 -8.20 5.98
CA GLN A 252 -42.23 -7.93 4.60
C GLN A 252 -41.40 -6.65 4.53
N GLU A 253 -41.83 -5.56 5.16
CA GLU A 253 -41.06 -4.31 5.24
C GLU A 253 -39.68 -4.54 5.87
N ARG A 254 -39.61 -5.28 6.98
CA ARG A 254 -38.34 -5.64 7.61
C ARG A 254 -37.52 -6.61 6.74
N ALA A 255 -38.14 -7.53 6.01
CA ALA A 255 -37.47 -8.45 5.08
C ALA A 255 -36.87 -7.74 3.86
N HIS A 256 -37.38 -6.57 3.47
CA HIS A 256 -36.75 -5.73 2.44
C HIS A 256 -35.43 -5.10 2.90
N SER A 257 -35.17 -5.09 4.21
CA SER A 257 -33.93 -4.63 4.83
C SER A 257 -32.99 -5.79 5.10
N PHE A 258 -32.20 -6.18 4.09
CA PHE A 258 -31.26 -7.30 4.19
C PHE A 258 -29.89 -6.85 4.73
N SER A 259 -29.24 -7.69 5.53
CA SER A 259 -27.86 -7.47 6.00
C SER A 259 -26.97 -8.70 5.75
N GLU A 260 -25.68 -8.58 6.06
CA GLU A 260 -24.72 -9.69 5.98
C GLU A 260 -24.91 -10.70 7.13
N VAL A 261 -25.61 -10.30 8.21
CA VAL A 261 -25.85 -11.12 9.41
C VAL A 261 -27.29 -11.61 9.41
N GLU A 262 -27.46 -12.91 9.63
CA GLU A 262 -28.78 -13.53 9.68
C GLU A 262 -29.62 -12.98 10.84
N GLY A 263 -30.90 -12.66 10.57
CA GLY A 263 -31.82 -12.18 11.60
C GLY A 263 -31.72 -10.69 11.96
N LYS A 264 -30.76 -9.96 11.37
CA LYS A 264 -30.50 -8.54 11.65
C LYS A 264 -30.76 -7.67 10.42
N THR A 265 -31.35 -6.49 10.63
CA THR A 265 -31.39 -5.43 9.60
C THR A 265 -30.06 -4.65 9.58
N PRO A 266 -29.74 -3.89 8.52
CA PRO A 266 -28.56 -3.02 8.51
C PRO A 266 -28.51 -2.03 9.69
N ALA A 267 -29.66 -1.46 10.08
CA ALA A 267 -29.74 -0.53 11.20
C ALA A 267 -29.45 -1.22 12.55
N GLU A 268 -30.05 -2.40 12.78
CA GLU A 268 -29.80 -3.19 13.99
C GLU A 268 -28.35 -3.70 14.06
N LEU A 269 -27.75 -4.03 12.91
CA LEU A 269 -26.36 -4.43 12.84
C LEU A 269 -25.41 -3.26 13.10
N GLU A 270 -25.75 -2.06 12.64
CA GLU A 270 -24.98 -0.85 12.95
C GLU A 270 -25.02 -0.52 14.45
N GLU A 271 -26.15 -0.77 15.12
CA GLU A 271 -26.31 -0.53 16.57
C GLU A 271 -25.61 -1.59 17.44
N SER A 272 -25.48 -2.84 16.96
CA SER A 272 -24.84 -3.94 17.69
C SER A 272 -23.81 -4.68 16.84
N ARG A 273 -22.80 -3.97 16.32
CA ARG A 273 -21.84 -4.53 15.35
C ARG A 273 -20.76 -5.39 16.01
N GLU A 274 -20.28 -4.98 17.18
CA GLU A 274 -19.10 -5.55 17.86
C GLU A 274 -19.16 -7.07 18.09
N PRO A 275 -20.29 -7.66 18.52
CA PRO A 275 -20.40 -9.11 18.72
C PRO A 275 -20.34 -9.93 17.44
N HIS A 276 -20.51 -9.29 16.28
CA HIS A 276 -20.56 -9.94 14.96
C HIS A 276 -19.29 -9.69 14.14
N LEU A 277 -18.26 -9.10 14.74
CA LEU A 277 -16.98 -8.86 14.07
C LEU A 277 -16.20 -10.17 13.87
N THR A 278 -15.55 -10.26 12.72
CA THR A 278 -14.63 -11.32 12.32
C THR A 278 -13.36 -10.68 11.75
N PRO A 279 -12.23 -11.41 11.69
CA PRO A 279 -11.00 -10.85 11.10
C PRO A 279 -11.19 -10.35 9.66
N ASP A 280 -12.09 -10.95 8.89
CA ASP A 280 -12.34 -10.57 7.50
C ASP A 280 -13.27 -9.35 7.35
N ASN A 281 -14.28 -9.21 8.22
CA ASN A 281 -15.23 -8.10 8.10
C ASN A 281 -14.69 -6.81 8.74
N ILE A 282 -13.86 -6.91 9.78
CA ILE A 282 -13.28 -5.74 10.45
C ILE A 282 -12.34 -4.96 9.51
N GLN A 283 -11.65 -5.68 8.62
CA GLN A 283 -10.78 -5.08 7.61
C GLN A 283 -11.55 -4.29 6.52
N LYS A 284 -12.84 -4.57 6.35
CA LYS A 284 -13.70 -3.90 5.37
C LYS A 284 -14.40 -2.67 5.93
N LEU A 285 -14.28 -2.42 7.24
CA LEU A 285 -14.92 -1.28 7.88
C LEU A 285 -14.30 0.03 7.41
N SER A 286 -15.16 1.01 7.14
CA SER A 286 -14.73 2.37 6.88
C SER A 286 -14.16 3.01 8.15
N ARG A 287 -13.36 4.07 7.99
CA ARG A 287 -12.82 4.85 9.12
C ARG A 287 -13.92 5.30 10.09
N ALA A 288 -15.05 5.78 9.57
CA ALA A 288 -16.18 6.22 10.39
C ALA A 288 -16.83 5.07 11.18
N GLN A 289 -16.92 3.87 10.59
CA GLN A 289 -17.45 2.69 11.27
C GLN A 289 -16.52 2.22 12.39
N VAL A 290 -15.20 2.18 12.14
CA VAL A 290 -14.20 1.79 13.14
C VAL A 290 -14.23 2.73 14.35
N ARG A 291 -14.38 4.05 14.11
CA ARG A 291 -14.45 5.07 15.16
C ARG A 291 -15.63 4.89 16.13
N LYS A 292 -16.72 4.26 15.68
CA LYS A 292 -17.94 4.04 16.49
C LYS A 292 -17.88 2.78 17.35
N LEU A 293 -16.93 1.88 17.10
CA LEU A 293 -16.84 0.61 17.83
C LEU A 293 -16.48 0.87 19.29
N ASP A 294 -17.16 0.18 20.19
CA ASP A 294 -16.79 0.14 21.60
C ASP A 294 -15.75 -0.97 21.86
N PRO A 295 -14.48 -0.65 22.19
CA PRO A 295 -13.44 -1.65 22.37
C PRO A 295 -13.77 -2.66 23.49
N MET A 296 -14.57 -2.28 24.49
CA MET A 296 -14.97 -3.16 25.59
C MET A 296 -15.96 -4.26 25.16
N LYS A 297 -16.62 -4.09 24.01
CA LYS A 297 -17.61 -5.05 23.47
C LYS A 297 -17.03 -5.94 22.38
N ILE A 298 -15.80 -5.68 21.94
CA ILE A 298 -15.11 -6.47 20.92
C ILE A 298 -14.55 -7.74 21.57
N SER A 299 -14.75 -8.89 20.90
CA SER A 299 -14.17 -10.16 21.36
C SER A 299 -12.64 -10.08 21.44
N HIS A 300 -12.04 -10.70 22.46
CA HIS A 300 -10.59 -10.73 22.67
C HIS A 300 -9.80 -11.23 21.46
N ASP A 301 -10.35 -12.21 20.71
CA ASP A 301 -9.72 -12.76 19.50
C ASP A 301 -9.64 -11.74 18.34
N ILE A 302 -10.49 -10.71 18.40
CA ILE A 302 -10.60 -9.67 17.37
C ILE A 302 -9.85 -8.39 17.76
N LEU A 303 -9.55 -8.18 19.05
CA LEU A 303 -8.85 -6.98 19.53
C LEU A 303 -7.53 -6.68 18.79
N PRO A 304 -6.64 -7.66 18.51
CA PRO A 304 -5.43 -7.38 17.72
C PRO A 304 -5.73 -6.83 16.32
N TRP A 305 -6.76 -7.36 15.66
CA TRP A 305 -7.20 -6.88 14.34
C TRP A 305 -7.84 -5.50 14.40
N TYR A 306 -8.60 -5.22 15.46
CA TYR A 306 -9.15 -3.90 15.72
C TYR A 306 -8.04 -2.86 15.86
N PHE A 307 -7.01 -3.14 16.66
CA PHE A 307 -5.87 -2.24 16.86
C PHE A 307 -5.02 -2.05 15.59
N LEU A 308 -4.86 -3.11 14.78
CA LEU A 308 -4.24 -2.98 13.47
C LEU A 308 -5.05 -2.05 12.56
N ILE A 309 -6.37 -2.22 12.50
CA ILE A 309 -7.24 -1.44 11.63
C ILE A 309 -7.37 0.01 12.08
N ILE A 310 -7.56 0.28 13.37
CA ILE A 310 -7.64 1.65 13.89
C ILE A 310 -6.33 2.42 13.64
N GLY A 311 -5.18 1.74 13.79
CA GLY A 311 -3.86 2.30 13.46
C GLY A 311 -3.69 2.59 11.96
N THR A 312 -4.10 1.66 11.09
CA THR A 312 -4.01 1.87 9.62
C THR A 312 -4.97 2.93 9.07
N HIS A 313 -6.03 3.25 9.81
CA HIS A 313 -6.93 4.38 9.54
C HIS A 313 -6.43 5.70 10.14
N GLY A 314 -5.36 5.68 10.93
CA GLY A 314 -4.77 6.86 11.57
C GLY A 314 -5.59 7.42 12.73
N LEU A 315 -6.46 6.61 13.35
CA LEU A 315 -7.30 6.98 14.49
C LEU A 315 -6.52 6.76 15.80
N PHE A 316 -5.37 7.44 15.94
CA PHE A 316 -4.40 7.14 16.98
C PHE A 316 -4.88 7.55 18.39
N ASP A 317 -5.62 8.65 18.51
CA ASP A 317 -6.21 9.07 19.78
C ASP A 317 -7.26 8.10 20.28
N GLU A 318 -8.11 7.58 19.39
CA GLU A 318 -9.08 6.54 19.71
C GLU A 318 -8.37 5.23 20.07
N ALA A 319 -7.26 4.89 19.39
CA ALA A 319 -6.45 3.73 19.72
C ALA A 319 -5.85 3.84 21.12
N ALA A 320 -5.24 4.98 21.47
CA ALA A 320 -4.71 5.24 22.80
C ALA A 320 -5.82 5.16 23.87
N SER A 321 -6.95 5.79 23.60
CA SER A 321 -8.12 5.76 24.50
C SER A 321 -8.67 4.33 24.68
N ALA A 322 -8.60 3.50 23.65
CA ALA A 322 -9.02 2.10 23.73
C ALA A 322 -8.05 1.26 24.60
N PHE A 323 -6.74 1.44 24.46
CA PHE A 323 -5.74 0.81 25.35
C PHE A 323 -5.90 1.27 26.79
N GLU A 324 -6.13 2.57 27.03
CA GLU A 324 -6.37 3.13 28.37
C GLU A 324 -7.62 2.53 29.04
N LYS A 325 -8.70 2.29 28.26
CA LYS A 325 -9.95 1.70 28.77
C LYS A 325 -9.85 0.20 29.05
N LEU A 326 -9.23 -0.55 28.13
CA LEU A 326 -9.07 -2.01 28.26
C LEU A 326 -8.03 -2.37 29.33
N GLY A 327 -7.05 -1.49 29.55
CA GLY A 327 -5.84 -1.83 30.28
C GLY A 327 -4.96 -2.81 29.49
N TRP A 328 -3.91 -3.30 30.14
CA TRP A 328 -3.04 -4.30 29.54
C TRP A 328 -3.61 -5.72 29.73
N LEU A 329 -3.75 -6.46 28.63
CA LEU A 329 -4.40 -7.78 28.62
C LEU A 329 -3.41 -8.88 28.23
N ASP A 330 -2.65 -9.40 29.20
CA ASP A 330 -1.62 -10.43 28.96
C ASP A 330 -2.17 -11.76 28.41
N HIS A 331 -3.45 -12.06 28.64
CA HIS A 331 -4.09 -13.29 28.16
C HIS A 331 -4.54 -13.21 26.68
N VAL A 332 -4.47 -12.03 26.05
CA VAL A 332 -4.87 -11.86 24.66
C VAL A 332 -3.68 -12.14 23.74
N THR A 333 -3.82 -13.14 22.88
CA THR A 333 -2.79 -13.52 21.91
C THR A 333 -2.46 -12.35 20.98
N ASN A 334 -1.17 -12.06 20.78
CA ASN A 334 -0.66 -10.98 19.92
C ASN A 334 -1.07 -9.55 20.32
N PHE A 335 -1.48 -9.33 21.57
CA PHE A 335 -1.82 -7.99 22.06
C PHE A 335 -0.60 -7.05 22.11
N ASP A 336 0.57 -7.60 22.46
CA ASP A 336 1.87 -6.95 22.41
C ASP A 336 2.24 -6.50 20.99
N ALA A 337 2.08 -7.37 20.00
CA ALA A 337 2.32 -7.06 18.60
C ALA A 337 1.35 -5.99 18.08
N ALA A 338 0.08 -6.03 18.52
CA ALA A 338 -0.91 -5.01 18.19
C ALA A 338 -0.52 -3.64 18.75
N TRP A 339 -0.11 -3.57 20.00
CA TRP A 339 0.42 -2.35 20.63
C TRP A 339 1.66 -1.83 19.90
N ASP A 340 2.64 -2.71 19.62
CA ASP A 340 3.87 -2.36 18.90
C ASP A 340 3.58 -1.73 17.53
N ASN A 341 2.59 -2.25 16.80
CA ASN A 341 2.16 -1.72 15.52
C ASN A 341 1.56 -0.32 15.67
N VAL A 342 0.64 -0.11 16.61
CA VAL A 342 0.00 1.20 16.83
C VAL A 342 1.03 2.24 17.27
N VAL A 343 1.94 1.90 18.19
CA VAL A 343 3.04 2.78 18.61
C VAL A 343 3.94 3.11 17.42
N THR A 344 4.29 2.12 16.60
CA THR A 344 5.13 2.34 15.42
C THR A 344 4.43 3.27 14.41
N PHE A 345 3.14 3.10 14.17
CA PHE A 345 2.37 3.97 13.28
C PHE A 345 2.23 5.40 13.84
N ALA A 346 2.00 5.56 15.14
CA ALA A 346 1.99 6.86 15.80
C ALA A 346 3.37 7.54 15.71
N THR A 347 4.46 6.77 15.85
CA THR A 347 5.83 7.26 15.69
C THR A 347 6.08 7.76 14.27
N TRP A 348 5.69 6.99 13.26
CA TRP A 348 5.79 7.40 11.85
C TRP A 348 4.83 8.55 11.47
N ALA A 349 3.78 8.78 12.25
CA ALA A 349 2.91 9.94 12.12
C ALA A 349 3.49 11.18 12.83
N GLY A 350 4.55 11.03 13.63
CA GLY A 350 5.15 12.12 14.40
C GLY A 350 4.24 12.63 15.52
N LEU A 351 3.52 11.75 16.22
CA LEU A 351 2.56 12.10 17.28
C LEU A 351 3.11 11.75 18.67
N PRO A 352 3.91 12.63 19.29
CA PRO A 352 4.62 12.32 20.54
C PRO A 352 3.66 12.12 21.72
N GLU A 353 2.61 12.93 21.83
CA GLU A 353 1.61 12.83 22.91
C GLU A 353 0.88 11.48 22.86
N VAL A 354 0.51 11.03 21.67
CA VAL A 354 -0.18 9.74 21.49
C VAL A 354 0.76 8.57 21.76
N ALA A 355 2.01 8.63 21.32
CA ALA A 355 3.01 7.62 21.62
C ALA A 355 3.24 7.49 23.14
N GLU A 356 3.32 8.61 23.86
CA GLU A 356 3.48 8.62 25.32
C GLU A 356 2.25 8.04 26.03
N ARG A 357 1.02 8.35 25.57
CA ARG A 357 -0.21 7.73 26.10
C ARG A 357 -0.22 6.22 25.92
N LEU A 358 0.15 5.73 24.73
CA LEU A 358 0.25 4.29 24.45
C LEU A 358 1.29 3.61 25.35
N ILE A 359 2.43 4.26 25.59
CA ILE A 359 3.47 3.75 26.49
C ILE A 359 2.96 3.66 27.93
N ARG A 360 2.29 4.70 28.43
CA ARG A 360 1.71 4.69 29.78
C ARG A 360 0.61 3.63 29.94
N ALA A 361 -0.15 3.35 28.90
CA ALA A 361 -1.17 2.30 28.94
C ALA A 361 -0.55 0.89 29.15
N ARG A 362 0.67 0.66 28.67
CA ARG A 362 1.43 -0.59 28.88
C ARG A 362 2.30 -0.57 30.13
N TYR A 363 2.88 0.59 30.44
CA TYR A 363 3.81 0.82 31.55
C TYR A 363 3.32 2.00 32.42
N PRO A 364 2.30 1.79 33.27
CA PRO A 364 1.68 2.86 34.06
C PRO A 364 2.63 3.54 35.04
N ASP A 365 3.60 2.78 35.58
CA ASP A 365 4.60 3.27 36.52
C ASP A 365 5.70 4.12 35.85
N GLY A 366 5.64 4.29 34.53
CA GLY A 366 6.60 5.07 33.74
C GLY A 366 7.97 4.39 33.54
N VAL A 367 8.21 3.25 34.20
CA VAL A 367 9.43 2.45 34.04
C VAL A 367 9.30 1.57 32.81
N VAL A 368 9.90 2.00 31.72
CA VAL A 368 9.98 1.22 30.47
C VAL A 368 11.30 0.45 30.47
N PRO A 369 11.29 -0.89 30.32
CA PRO A 369 12.53 -1.66 30.26
C PRO A 369 13.40 -1.26 29.06
N GLU A 370 14.72 -1.27 29.26
CA GLU A 370 15.68 -0.89 28.22
C GLU A 370 15.57 -1.83 26.99
N GLY A 371 15.58 -1.25 25.79
CA GLY A 371 15.49 -2.00 24.53
C GLY A 371 14.09 -2.46 24.13
N VAL A 372 13.05 -2.19 24.94
CA VAL A 372 11.66 -2.46 24.55
C VAL A 372 11.17 -1.48 23.49
N LEU A 373 11.52 -0.20 23.64
CA LEU A 373 11.11 0.82 22.69
C LEU A 373 12.03 0.78 21.47
N LYS A 374 11.41 0.89 20.29
CA LYS A 374 12.16 1.05 19.05
C LYS A 374 12.84 2.43 19.04
N PRO A 375 13.97 2.58 18.34
CA PRO A 375 14.73 3.84 18.34
C PRO A 375 13.92 5.07 17.98
N GLY A 376 13.05 4.99 16.98
CA GLY A 376 12.19 6.11 16.59
C GLY A 376 11.24 6.55 17.69
N THR A 377 10.72 5.61 18.48
CA THR A 377 9.80 5.92 19.58
C THR A 377 10.54 6.57 20.74
N GLU A 378 11.75 6.11 21.08
CA GLU A 378 12.57 6.76 22.11
C GLU A 378 12.92 8.20 21.73
N LEU A 379 13.38 8.41 20.49
CA LEU A 379 13.69 9.73 19.97
C LEU A 379 12.45 10.63 19.93
N LEU A 380 11.30 10.10 19.51
CA LEU A 380 10.05 10.86 19.50
C LEU A 380 9.65 11.34 20.89
N ARG A 381 9.88 10.59 21.98
CA ARG A 381 9.58 11.06 23.35
C ARG A 381 10.46 12.23 23.77
N LEU A 382 11.71 12.25 23.29
CA LEU A 382 12.69 13.28 23.62
C LEU A 382 12.59 14.51 22.70
N HIS A 383 11.66 14.54 21.74
CA HIS A 383 11.58 15.59 20.72
C HIS A 383 11.44 17.02 21.30
N SER A 384 10.88 17.16 22.50
CA SER A 384 10.71 18.45 23.19
C SER A 384 11.99 18.91 23.93
N CYS A 385 13.00 18.06 24.03
CA CYS A 385 14.26 18.31 24.76
C CYS A 385 15.45 18.12 23.81
N PRO A 386 15.87 19.15 23.05
CA PRO A 386 16.89 19.01 22.01
C PRO A 386 18.21 18.41 22.46
N ASP A 387 18.69 18.77 23.66
CA ASP A 387 19.96 18.27 24.19
C ASP A 387 19.90 16.76 24.50
N LEU A 388 18.80 16.31 25.12
CA LEU A 388 18.58 14.90 25.42
C LEU A 388 18.32 14.09 24.16
N TYR A 389 17.56 14.66 23.21
CA TYR A 389 17.33 14.07 21.90
C TYR A 389 18.64 13.80 21.17
N LEU A 390 19.53 14.80 21.09
CA LEU A 390 20.79 14.67 20.39
C LEU A 390 21.74 13.71 21.10
N ALA A 391 21.82 13.77 22.44
CA ALA A 391 22.63 12.84 23.23
C ALA A 391 22.18 11.39 23.06
N GLN A 392 20.86 11.13 23.06
CA GLN A 392 20.31 9.79 22.84
C GLN A 392 20.55 9.32 21.40
N LEU A 393 20.36 10.20 20.41
CA LEU A 393 20.65 9.89 19.01
C LEU A 393 22.13 9.48 18.82
N GLU A 394 23.05 10.24 19.41
CA GLU A 394 24.49 9.94 19.35
C GLU A 394 24.82 8.61 20.04
N LYS A 395 24.25 8.35 21.23
CA LYS A 395 24.38 7.07 21.92
C LYS A 395 23.93 5.91 21.03
N MET A 396 22.74 6.00 20.45
CA MET A 396 22.19 4.97 19.58
C MET A 396 23.00 4.77 18.30
N ALA A 397 23.49 5.86 17.70
CA ALA A 397 24.35 5.80 16.53
C ALA A 397 25.68 5.09 16.84
N LEU A 398 26.31 5.42 17.96
CA LEU A 398 27.54 4.76 18.42
C LEU A 398 27.30 3.26 18.68
N GLU A 399 26.20 2.90 19.34
CA GLU A 399 25.83 1.50 19.56
C GLU A 399 25.58 0.75 18.25
N ALA A 400 24.92 1.39 17.29
CA ALA A 400 24.67 0.80 15.98
C ALA A 400 25.96 0.63 15.15
N LEU A 401 26.92 1.55 15.26
CA LEU A 401 28.21 1.48 14.56
C LEU A 401 29.17 0.47 15.20
N THR A 402 29.11 0.29 16.52
CA THR A 402 29.95 -0.67 17.26
C THR A 402 29.40 -2.09 17.26
N CYS A 403 28.10 -2.26 17.04
CA CYS A 403 27.48 -3.57 16.91
C CYS A 403 27.80 -4.20 15.55
N LYS A 404 28.22 -5.47 15.55
CA LYS A 404 28.45 -6.25 14.32
C LYS A 404 27.16 -6.70 13.63
N GLU A 405 26.01 -6.53 14.28
CA GLU A 405 24.71 -6.92 13.74
C GLU A 405 24.11 -5.81 12.88
N SER A 406 23.86 -6.11 11.59
CA SER A 406 23.23 -5.19 10.65
C SER A 406 21.83 -4.74 11.09
N ASP A 407 21.15 -5.52 11.94
CA ASP A 407 19.78 -5.26 12.35
C ASP A 407 19.64 -4.01 13.25
N ARG A 408 20.65 -3.69 14.07
CA ARG A 408 20.63 -2.46 14.90
C ARG A 408 20.74 -1.19 14.08
N GLN A 409 21.62 -1.19 13.08
CA GLN A 409 21.76 -0.09 12.12
C GLN A 409 20.47 0.13 11.34
N GLN A 410 19.83 -0.96 10.91
CA GLN A 410 18.54 -0.90 10.26
C GLN A 410 17.46 -0.34 11.18
N SER A 411 17.37 -0.83 12.41
CA SER A 411 16.36 -0.38 13.38
C SER A 411 16.46 1.12 13.67
N LEU A 412 17.68 1.65 13.86
CA LEU A 412 17.90 3.08 14.08
C LEU A 412 17.44 3.90 12.86
N ALA A 413 17.83 3.49 11.66
CA ALA A 413 17.46 4.22 10.47
C ALA A 413 15.96 4.17 10.16
N TYR A 414 15.29 3.03 10.38
CA TYR A 414 13.82 2.96 10.33
C TYR A 414 13.16 3.85 11.39
N GLY A 415 13.78 3.97 12.57
CA GLY A 415 13.34 4.88 13.62
C GLY A 415 13.44 6.36 13.22
N LEU A 416 14.45 6.70 12.43
CA LEU A 416 14.66 8.05 11.91
C LEU A 416 13.79 8.40 10.70
N LEU A 417 12.97 7.48 10.15
CA LEU A 417 11.98 7.77 9.10
C LEU A 417 10.76 8.59 9.59
N SER A 418 10.86 9.16 10.78
CA SER A 418 9.83 10.05 11.31
C SER A 418 9.78 11.36 10.54
N PRO A 419 8.59 11.93 10.29
CA PRO A 419 8.43 13.22 9.60
C PRO A 419 9.02 14.41 10.38
N LEU A 420 9.56 14.20 11.58
CA LEU A 420 10.21 15.24 12.37
C LEU A 420 11.49 15.79 11.72
N HIS A 421 12.25 14.95 10.99
CA HIS A 421 13.55 15.34 10.43
C HIS A 421 13.75 14.85 9.00
N PRO A 422 12.91 15.29 8.03
CA PRO A 422 12.83 14.64 6.73
C PRO A 422 14.13 14.67 5.94
N ALA A 423 14.94 15.72 6.08
CA ALA A 423 16.24 15.79 5.42
C ALA A 423 17.24 14.77 6.01
N LEU A 424 17.26 14.62 7.34
CA LEU A 424 18.12 13.63 8.00
C LEU A 424 17.68 12.20 7.67
N SER A 425 16.37 11.94 7.65
CA SER A 425 15.79 10.67 7.24
C SER A 425 16.27 10.29 5.83
N LEU A 426 16.23 11.23 4.87
CA LEU A 426 16.68 10.99 3.51
C LEU A 426 18.18 10.64 3.45
N LEU A 427 19.04 11.39 4.14
CA LEU A 427 20.48 11.11 4.17
C LEU A 427 20.78 9.73 4.76
N MET A 428 20.08 9.34 5.83
CA MET A 428 20.23 8.02 6.44
C MET A 428 19.80 6.91 5.50
N VAL A 429 18.64 7.04 4.84
CA VAL A 429 18.18 6.04 3.88
C VAL A 429 19.16 5.92 2.71
N GLN A 430 19.63 7.04 2.15
CA GLN A 430 20.62 7.04 1.07
C GLN A 430 21.90 6.28 1.44
N GLY A 431 22.37 6.42 2.68
CA GLY A 431 23.51 5.66 3.21
C GLY A 431 23.26 4.16 3.36
N MET A 432 22.01 3.74 3.57
CA MET A 432 21.63 2.34 3.73
C MET A 432 21.31 1.59 2.44
N LEU A 433 20.88 2.32 1.40
CA LEU A 433 20.51 1.74 0.11
C LEU A 433 21.56 0.77 -0.46
N PRO A 434 22.88 0.95 -0.28
CA PRO A 434 23.88 0.00 -0.76
C PRO A 434 23.92 -1.33 0.00
N VAL A 435 23.54 -1.35 1.28
CA VAL A 435 23.79 -2.47 2.19
C VAL A 435 22.54 -3.28 2.53
N ILE A 436 21.36 -2.68 2.45
CA ILE A 436 20.11 -3.35 2.83
C ILE A 436 19.63 -4.37 1.78
N SER A 437 18.83 -5.35 2.19
CA SER A 437 18.23 -6.32 1.27
C SER A 437 17.29 -5.66 0.25
N LYS A 438 17.17 -6.25 -0.94
CA LYS A 438 16.39 -5.67 -2.06
C LYS A 438 14.93 -5.41 -1.71
N GLN A 439 14.27 -6.35 -1.03
CA GLN A 439 12.88 -6.21 -0.58
C GLN A 439 12.72 -5.00 0.36
N LYS A 440 13.66 -4.82 1.29
CA LYS A 440 13.66 -3.71 2.24
C LYS A 440 13.99 -2.38 1.54
N ALA A 441 14.86 -2.39 0.52
CA ALA A 441 15.19 -1.22 -0.28
C ALA A 441 13.97 -0.65 -1.02
N PHE A 442 13.08 -1.50 -1.55
CA PHE A 442 11.82 -1.04 -2.18
C PHE A 442 10.92 -0.29 -1.19
N LYS A 443 10.73 -0.84 0.01
CA LYS A 443 9.95 -0.17 1.05
C LYS A 443 10.56 1.18 1.43
N LEU A 444 11.88 1.24 1.56
CA LEU A 444 12.59 2.48 1.86
C LEU A 444 12.47 3.53 0.75
N LEU A 445 12.35 3.12 -0.52
CA LEU A 445 12.17 4.05 -1.63
C LEU A 445 10.81 4.78 -1.55
N GLU A 446 9.73 4.07 -1.19
CA GLU A 446 8.43 4.70 -0.93
C GLU A 446 8.53 5.75 0.20
N PHE A 447 9.26 5.43 1.28
CA PHE A 447 9.52 6.39 2.35
C PHE A 447 10.35 7.58 1.88
N MET A 448 11.40 7.36 1.08
CA MET A 448 12.21 8.46 0.52
C MET A 448 11.35 9.40 -0.31
N GLN A 449 10.52 8.88 -1.21
CA GLN A 449 9.65 9.71 -2.04
C GLN A 449 8.73 10.58 -1.19
N LYS A 450 8.13 10.02 -0.13
CA LYS A 450 7.29 10.79 0.81
C LYS A 450 8.05 11.92 1.51
N HIS A 451 9.28 11.68 1.95
CA HIS A 451 10.10 12.70 2.62
C HIS A 451 10.64 13.75 1.63
N ARG A 452 10.91 13.36 0.38
CA ARG A 452 11.25 14.30 -0.70
C ARG A 452 10.09 15.24 -0.99
N ASP A 453 8.86 14.72 -1.02
CA ASP A 453 7.66 15.55 -1.18
C ASP A 453 7.47 16.51 -0.01
N GLN A 454 7.78 16.08 1.22
CA GLN A 454 7.73 16.97 2.39
C GLN A 454 8.67 18.17 2.28
N LEU A 455 9.82 17.96 1.65
CA LEU A 455 10.84 18.97 1.39
C LEU A 455 10.69 19.67 0.04
N LEU A 456 9.65 19.35 -0.73
CA LEU A 456 9.43 19.82 -2.11
C LEU A 456 10.65 19.62 -3.02
N LEU A 457 11.41 18.54 -2.80
CA LEU A 457 12.52 18.16 -3.67
C LEU A 457 11.98 17.61 -5.00
N PRO A 458 12.77 17.66 -6.09
CA PRO A 458 12.39 17.09 -7.38
C PRO A 458 11.96 15.63 -7.26
N ALA A 459 11.04 15.16 -8.10
CA ALA A 459 10.49 13.80 -7.91
C ALA A 459 11.55 12.69 -8.10
N GLU A 460 12.57 12.93 -8.94
CA GLU A 460 13.69 12.00 -9.12
C GLU A 460 14.77 12.15 -8.04
N ASP A 461 15.27 11.01 -7.54
CA ASP A 461 16.42 10.96 -6.63
C ASP A 461 17.71 10.49 -7.36
N PRO A 462 18.84 11.19 -7.22
CA PRO A 462 20.14 10.74 -7.76
C PRO A 462 20.55 9.32 -7.30
N PHE A 463 20.18 8.91 -6.08
CA PHE A 463 20.47 7.57 -5.55
C PHE A 463 19.62 6.46 -6.19
N THR A 464 18.61 6.83 -6.99
CA THR A 464 17.86 5.85 -7.77
C THR A 464 18.78 5.08 -8.74
N GLU A 465 19.84 5.70 -9.24
CA GLU A 465 20.82 5.03 -10.11
C GLU A 465 21.64 3.96 -9.36
N ILE A 466 21.96 4.20 -8.08
CA ILE A 466 22.65 3.21 -7.25
C ILE A 466 21.77 1.98 -7.05
N LEU A 467 20.47 2.18 -6.85
CA LEU A 467 19.52 1.08 -6.75
C LEU A 467 19.38 0.32 -8.06
N GLU A 468 19.25 1.02 -9.19
CA GLU A 468 19.23 0.39 -10.52
C GLU A 468 20.44 -0.51 -10.71
N ARG A 469 21.66 -0.02 -10.43
CA ARG A 469 22.89 -0.84 -10.51
C ARG A 469 22.83 -2.10 -9.65
N ARG A 470 22.35 -2.01 -8.41
CA ARG A 470 22.18 -3.19 -7.54
C ARG A 470 21.15 -4.19 -8.08
N PHE A 471 20.11 -3.73 -8.77
CA PHE A 471 19.16 -4.61 -9.46
C PHE A 471 19.78 -5.26 -10.69
N MET A 472 20.67 -4.56 -11.41
CA MET A 472 21.39 -5.12 -12.56
C MET A 472 22.27 -6.31 -12.15
N ASP A 473 23.13 -6.12 -11.14
CA ASP A 473 24.06 -7.16 -10.67
C ASP A 473 23.30 -8.42 -10.20
N ALA A 474 22.11 -8.23 -9.63
CA ALA A 474 21.24 -9.28 -9.15
C ALA A 474 20.63 -10.16 -10.25
N ALA A 475 20.20 -9.54 -11.35
CA ALA A 475 19.58 -10.23 -12.47
C ALA A 475 20.61 -11.06 -13.24
N GLN A 476 21.85 -10.54 -13.34
CA GLN A 476 22.98 -11.26 -13.92
C GLN A 476 23.35 -12.52 -13.13
N ALA A 477 23.27 -12.45 -11.79
CA ALA A 477 23.57 -13.59 -10.90
C ALA A 477 22.47 -14.67 -10.83
N SER A 478 21.28 -14.46 -11.41
CA SER A 478 20.18 -15.44 -11.37
C SER A 478 20.21 -16.37 -12.60
N HIS A 479 19.99 -17.68 -12.42
CA HIS A 479 19.94 -18.69 -13.50
C HIS A 479 18.51 -19.23 -13.74
N GLY A 480 18.20 -19.63 -14.98
CA GLY A 480 16.91 -20.24 -15.39
C GLY A 480 16.08 -19.41 -16.40
N LYS A 481 15.03 -20.01 -17.00
CA LYS A 481 14.14 -19.34 -18.00
C LYS A 481 13.47 -18.07 -17.48
N ASP A 482 13.14 -18.04 -16.20
CA ASP A 482 12.59 -16.89 -15.50
C ASP A 482 13.62 -15.76 -15.32
N ALA A 483 14.92 -16.10 -15.26
CA ALA A 483 16.01 -15.12 -15.19
C ALA A 483 16.27 -14.44 -16.54
N GLN A 484 15.90 -15.06 -17.65
CA GLN A 484 16.05 -14.46 -18.98
C GLN A 484 15.13 -13.25 -19.17
N LYS A 485 13.86 -13.34 -18.76
CA LYS A 485 12.92 -12.20 -18.79
C LYS A 485 13.39 -11.04 -17.91
N LEU A 486 13.96 -11.36 -16.74
CA LEU A 486 14.57 -10.37 -15.85
C LEU A 486 15.77 -9.68 -16.50
N ARG A 487 16.65 -10.43 -17.19
CA ARG A 487 17.80 -9.88 -17.91
C ARG A 487 17.34 -8.98 -19.07
N GLU A 488 16.38 -9.42 -19.87
CA GLU A 488 15.83 -8.63 -20.99
C GLU A 488 15.18 -7.32 -20.53
N ALA A 489 14.41 -7.35 -19.44
CA ALA A 489 13.82 -6.14 -18.85
C ALA A 489 14.91 -5.19 -18.30
N ASN A 490 15.96 -5.76 -17.73
CA ASN A 490 17.08 -5.02 -17.16
C ASN A 490 17.99 -4.39 -18.24
N ASP A 491 18.23 -5.08 -19.35
CA ASP A 491 18.99 -4.54 -20.50
C ASP A 491 18.26 -3.35 -21.12
N ARG A 492 16.92 -3.42 -21.22
CA ARG A 492 16.09 -2.28 -21.65
C ARG A 492 16.22 -1.08 -20.71
N LEU A 493 16.19 -1.33 -19.39
CA LEU A 493 16.37 -0.28 -18.40
C LEU A 493 17.77 0.37 -18.50
N GLN A 494 18.82 -0.44 -18.74
CA GLN A 494 20.19 0.04 -18.91
C GLN A 494 20.35 0.93 -20.15
N VAL A 495 19.80 0.50 -21.29
CA VAL A 495 19.83 1.30 -22.54
C VAL A 495 19.08 2.62 -22.35
N LYS A 496 17.96 2.62 -21.65
CA LYS A 496 17.22 3.85 -21.37
C LYS A 496 17.94 4.76 -20.38
N SER A 497 18.59 4.20 -19.36
CA SER A 497 19.39 4.96 -18.38
C SER A 497 20.57 5.66 -19.04
N SER A 498 21.30 4.99 -19.95
CA SER A 498 22.40 5.63 -20.69
C SER A 498 21.92 6.74 -21.62
N GLN A 499 20.79 6.55 -22.30
CA GLN A 499 20.17 7.59 -23.15
C GLN A 499 19.78 8.85 -22.36
N VAL A 500 19.17 8.69 -21.18
CA VAL A 500 18.82 9.84 -20.30
C VAL A 500 20.09 10.59 -19.89
N ASN A 501 21.15 9.87 -19.52
CA ASN A 501 22.40 10.48 -19.07
C ASN A 501 23.10 11.24 -20.21
N GLU A 502 23.11 10.70 -21.43
CA GLU A 502 23.66 11.38 -22.61
C GLU A 502 22.90 12.67 -22.92
N LEU A 503 21.56 12.60 -22.95
CA LEU A 503 20.71 13.76 -23.19
C LEU A 503 20.88 14.84 -22.11
N ARG A 504 21.04 14.45 -20.83
CA ARG A 504 21.35 15.40 -19.74
C ARG A 504 22.69 16.10 -19.96
N GLY A 505 23.72 15.38 -20.37
CA GLY A 505 25.02 15.97 -20.72
C GLY A 505 24.92 16.97 -21.88
N GLN A 506 24.14 16.64 -22.91
CA GLN A 506 23.87 17.55 -24.04
C GLN A 506 23.12 18.81 -23.57
N LEU A 507 22.14 18.66 -22.68
CA LEU A 507 21.36 19.77 -22.15
C LEU A 507 22.22 20.69 -21.25
N GLU A 508 23.10 20.15 -20.41
CA GLU A 508 24.04 20.97 -19.62
C GLU A 508 24.98 21.77 -20.53
N THR A 509 25.47 21.14 -21.61
CA THR A 509 26.32 21.79 -22.60
C THR A 509 25.58 22.93 -23.30
N MET A 510 24.36 22.70 -23.77
CA MET A 510 23.54 23.74 -24.39
C MET A 510 23.14 24.86 -23.41
N ARG A 511 22.83 24.53 -22.14
CA ARG A 511 22.57 25.56 -21.10
C ARG A 511 23.81 26.42 -20.84
N ARG A 512 25.00 25.83 -20.86
CA ARG A 512 26.27 26.56 -20.71
C ARG A 512 26.51 27.48 -21.90
N GLU A 513 26.29 27.01 -23.12
CA GLU A 513 26.38 27.82 -24.33
C GLU A 513 25.37 28.97 -24.33
N LEU A 514 24.14 28.70 -23.92
CA LEU A 514 23.07 29.70 -23.82
C LEU A 514 23.44 30.78 -22.80
N ARG A 515 23.96 30.41 -21.61
CA ARG A 515 24.50 31.37 -20.63
C ARG A 515 25.66 32.20 -21.16
N LEU A 516 26.55 31.61 -21.96
CA LEU A 516 27.68 32.33 -22.55
C LEU A 516 27.22 33.33 -23.62
N LYS A 517 26.29 32.92 -24.49
CA LYS A 517 25.70 33.78 -25.53
C LYS A 517 24.82 34.89 -24.94
N GLU A 518 24.06 34.60 -23.90
CA GLU A 518 23.29 35.63 -23.19
C GLU A 518 24.20 36.65 -22.48
N LYS A 519 25.31 36.20 -21.87
CA LYS A 519 26.31 37.12 -21.30
C LYS A 519 27.02 37.97 -22.36
N ALA A 520 27.28 37.40 -23.55
CA ALA A 520 27.88 38.13 -24.67
C ALA A 520 26.91 39.19 -25.22
N ALA A 521 25.66 38.82 -25.50
CA ALA A 521 24.61 39.74 -25.95
C ALA A 521 24.33 40.87 -24.93
N LYS A 522 24.43 40.57 -23.63
CA LYS A 522 24.30 41.58 -22.55
C LYS A 522 25.50 42.53 -22.45
N ARG A 523 26.70 42.09 -22.88
CA ARG A 523 27.90 42.93 -22.97
C ARG A 523 27.88 43.83 -24.21
N GLU A 524 27.39 43.32 -25.33
CA GLU A 524 27.28 44.08 -26.59
C GLU A 524 26.22 45.18 -26.51
N THR A 525 25.08 44.89 -25.88
CA THR A 525 24.05 45.90 -25.58
C THR A 525 24.53 47.04 -24.67
N THR A 526 25.50 46.80 -23.79
CA THR A 526 26.15 47.87 -22.99
C THR A 526 27.25 48.64 -23.73
N ALA A 527 27.71 48.15 -24.89
CA ALA A 527 28.83 48.72 -25.66
C ALA A 527 28.39 49.50 -26.92
N ALA A 528 27.11 49.90 -27.01
CA ALA A 528 26.50 50.67 -28.10
C ALA A 528 26.36 49.96 -29.46
N ALA A 529 26.56 48.64 -29.52
CA ALA A 529 26.22 47.81 -30.69
C ALA A 529 24.93 47.04 -30.41
N ALA A 530 23.88 47.27 -31.22
CA ALA A 530 22.65 46.49 -31.13
C ALA A 530 22.93 45.05 -31.64
N PRO A 531 22.46 44.00 -30.93
CA PRO A 531 22.60 42.63 -31.40
C PRO A 531 21.89 42.48 -32.75
N THR A 532 22.52 41.77 -33.68
CA THR A 532 21.99 41.58 -35.02
C THR A 532 20.74 40.70 -34.99
N SER A 533 19.83 40.88 -35.97
CA SER A 533 18.61 40.05 -36.10
C SER A 533 18.92 38.54 -36.10
N ALA A 534 20.06 38.15 -36.71
CA ALA A 534 20.51 36.77 -36.78
C ALA A 534 20.95 36.21 -35.41
N GLU A 535 21.52 37.03 -34.53
CA GLU A 535 21.94 36.61 -33.18
C GLU A 535 20.74 36.42 -32.24
N LEU A 536 19.72 37.26 -32.38
CA LEU A 536 18.45 37.11 -31.66
C LEU A 536 17.69 35.85 -32.09
N GLU A 537 17.69 35.55 -33.39
CA GLU A 537 17.08 34.35 -33.95
C GLU A 537 17.83 33.08 -33.52
N ALA A 538 19.18 33.10 -33.53
CA ALA A 538 20.00 32.01 -33.01
C ALA A 538 19.81 31.77 -31.49
N LEU A 539 19.60 32.82 -30.70
CA LEU A 539 19.26 32.70 -29.27
C LEU A 539 17.86 32.09 -29.06
N ARG A 540 16.89 32.46 -29.90
CA ARG A 540 15.53 31.89 -29.87
C ARG A 540 15.54 30.41 -30.24
N GLU A 541 16.24 30.05 -31.32
CA GLU A 541 16.42 28.64 -31.71
C GLU A 541 17.12 27.82 -30.63
N LEU A 542 18.12 28.38 -29.96
CA LEU A 542 18.83 27.69 -28.89
C LEU A 542 17.93 27.48 -27.66
N ARG A 543 17.07 28.44 -27.31
CA ARG A 543 16.04 28.27 -26.27
C ARG A 543 15.04 27.18 -26.64
N GLU A 544 14.56 27.17 -27.88
CA GLU A 544 13.65 26.12 -28.37
C GLU A 544 14.30 24.74 -28.41
N LYS A 545 15.61 24.65 -28.71
CA LYS A 545 16.36 23.39 -28.62
C LYS A 545 16.53 22.92 -27.18
N VAL A 546 16.78 23.83 -26.25
CA VAL A 546 16.84 23.51 -24.80
C VAL A 546 15.50 23.02 -24.28
N GLU A 547 14.38 23.65 -24.65
CA GLU A 547 13.05 23.17 -24.26
C GLU A 547 12.71 21.82 -24.89
N ARG A 548 13.01 21.61 -26.18
CA ARG A 548 12.84 20.30 -26.82
C ARG A 548 13.66 19.21 -26.12
N LEU A 549 14.92 19.47 -25.78
CA LEU A 549 15.75 18.51 -25.04
C LEU A 549 15.24 18.24 -23.62
N LYS A 550 14.69 19.25 -22.92
CA LYS A 550 14.04 19.03 -21.62
C LYS A 550 12.87 18.07 -21.76
N SER A 551 12.01 18.27 -22.76
CA SER A 551 10.89 17.38 -23.06
C SER A 551 11.37 15.96 -23.35
N THR A 552 12.39 15.78 -24.20
CA THR A 552 12.93 14.45 -24.52
C THR A 552 13.56 13.77 -23.30
N ILE A 553 14.28 14.51 -22.45
CA ILE A 553 14.80 13.95 -21.19
C ILE A 553 13.66 13.50 -20.28
N GLN A 554 12.59 14.30 -20.20
CA GLN A 554 11.42 13.97 -19.40
C GLN A 554 10.75 12.69 -19.91
N ASP A 555 10.59 12.52 -21.24
CA ASP A 555 10.05 11.30 -21.86
C ASP A 555 10.90 10.06 -21.54
N HIS A 556 12.22 10.15 -21.73
CA HIS A 556 13.11 9.02 -21.46
C HIS A 556 13.23 8.70 -19.96
N SER A 557 13.14 9.73 -19.09
CA SER A 557 13.06 9.55 -17.63
C SER A 557 11.77 8.83 -17.22
N GLN A 558 10.64 9.13 -17.87
CA GLN A 558 9.36 8.45 -17.66
C GLN A 558 9.42 6.98 -18.08
N GLU A 559 9.96 6.68 -19.27
CA GLU A 559 10.13 5.29 -19.73
C GLU A 559 11.03 4.48 -18.78
N ARG A 560 12.10 5.10 -18.29
CA ARG A 560 12.99 4.51 -17.29
C ARG A 560 12.24 4.21 -15.99
N ALA A 561 11.36 5.10 -15.53
CA ALA A 561 10.57 4.86 -14.33
C ALA A 561 9.55 3.73 -14.48
N ALA A 562 8.85 3.65 -15.62
CA ALA A 562 7.93 2.54 -15.93
C ALA A 562 8.66 1.18 -15.91
N LEU A 563 9.83 1.11 -16.57
CA LEU A 563 10.67 -0.09 -16.59
C LEU A 563 11.13 -0.53 -15.18
N ARG A 564 11.36 0.41 -14.24
CA ARG A 564 11.66 0.07 -12.85
C ARG A 564 10.48 -0.60 -12.16
N HIS A 565 9.26 -0.08 -12.35
CA HIS A 565 8.08 -0.67 -11.72
C HIS A 565 7.83 -2.09 -12.26
N ASP A 566 7.99 -2.29 -13.56
CA ASP A 566 7.86 -3.60 -14.19
C ASP A 566 8.91 -4.60 -13.64
N LEU A 567 10.17 -4.17 -13.50
CA LEU A 567 11.24 -4.97 -12.94
C LEU A 567 10.97 -5.34 -11.47
N ALA A 568 10.50 -4.38 -10.66
CA ALA A 568 10.13 -4.60 -9.26
C ALA A 568 8.99 -5.62 -9.12
N SER A 569 7.96 -5.51 -9.97
CA SER A 569 6.81 -6.43 -9.97
C SER A 569 7.25 -7.84 -10.38
N ALA A 570 8.02 -7.96 -11.47
CA ALA A 570 8.58 -9.23 -11.92
C ALA A 570 9.48 -9.89 -10.86
N TYR A 571 10.27 -9.10 -10.12
CA TYR A 571 11.10 -9.64 -9.03
C TYR A 571 10.25 -10.19 -7.88
N THR A 572 9.16 -9.50 -7.53
CA THR A 572 8.23 -9.90 -6.48
C THR A 572 7.50 -11.19 -6.88
N GLU A 573 6.96 -11.25 -8.09
CA GLU A 573 6.30 -12.43 -8.65
C GLU A 573 7.25 -13.64 -8.68
N LEU A 574 8.52 -13.44 -9.06
CA LEU A 574 9.50 -14.52 -9.07
C LEU A 574 9.85 -15.03 -7.68
N GLN A 575 9.90 -14.15 -6.69
CA GLN A 575 10.08 -14.58 -5.31
C GLN A 575 8.85 -15.29 -4.76
N GLU A 576 7.63 -14.86 -5.11
CA GLU A 576 6.40 -15.56 -4.77
C GLU A 576 6.34 -16.95 -5.42
N LEU A 577 6.69 -17.06 -6.70
CA LEU A 577 6.80 -18.33 -7.40
C LEU A 577 7.88 -19.24 -6.78
N ARG A 578 9.02 -18.68 -6.36
CA ARG A 578 10.04 -19.44 -5.61
C ARG A 578 9.53 -19.86 -4.23
N ARG A 579 8.77 -19.01 -3.54
CA ARG A 579 8.16 -19.32 -2.23
C ARG A 579 7.08 -20.39 -2.37
N GLN A 580 6.29 -20.34 -3.45
CA GLN A 580 5.28 -21.34 -3.76
C GLN A 580 5.93 -22.66 -4.17
N LYS A 581 6.98 -22.65 -5.00
CA LYS A 581 7.76 -23.85 -5.35
C LYS A 581 8.44 -24.48 -4.12
N SER A 582 9.02 -23.67 -3.23
CA SER A 582 9.61 -24.16 -1.97
C SER A 582 8.57 -24.62 -0.95
N ALA A 583 7.37 -24.02 -0.92
CA ALA A 583 6.25 -24.50 -0.10
C ALA A 583 5.63 -25.79 -0.64
N GLN A 584 5.63 -25.99 -1.97
CA GLN A 584 5.15 -27.21 -2.62
C GLN A 584 6.16 -28.35 -2.56
N ASN A 585 7.46 -28.06 -2.48
CA ASN A 585 8.55 -29.02 -2.28
C ASN A 585 9.47 -28.59 -1.12
N PRO A 586 9.12 -28.90 0.14
CA PRO A 586 9.94 -28.54 1.31
C PRO A 586 11.31 -29.26 1.35
N ALA A 587 11.52 -30.25 0.48
CA ALA A 587 12.70 -31.12 0.49
C ALA A 587 13.92 -30.55 -0.25
N GLU A 588 13.77 -29.44 -0.99
CA GLU A 588 14.84 -28.84 -1.82
C GLU A 588 15.51 -27.61 -1.21
N THR A 589 15.10 -27.17 -0.01
CA THR A 589 15.73 -26.02 0.68
C THR A 589 16.11 -26.37 2.11
N SER A 590 17.12 -27.22 2.28
CA SER A 590 17.97 -27.21 3.48
C SER A 590 19.35 -27.82 3.24
N ASN A 591 20.37 -27.00 3.51
CA ASN A 591 21.78 -27.31 3.81
C ASN A 591 22.75 -27.59 2.65
N ASP A 592 23.19 -26.54 1.96
CA ASP A 592 24.42 -26.49 1.12
C ASP A 592 25.69 -26.24 1.95
N ALA A 593 25.86 -26.91 3.09
CA ALA A 593 27.00 -26.65 3.99
C ALA A 593 27.97 -27.83 4.20
N ASP A 594 27.70 -29.04 3.69
CA ASP A 594 28.52 -30.23 4.04
C ASP A 594 28.98 -31.12 2.85
N ASP A 595 28.94 -30.64 1.60
CA ASP A 595 29.26 -31.48 0.41
C ASP A 595 30.64 -31.16 -0.22
N GLU A 596 31.68 -30.93 0.59
CA GLU A 596 33.08 -30.67 0.13
C GLU A 596 33.81 -31.89 -0.49
N SER A 597 33.13 -33.03 -0.70
CA SER A 597 33.78 -34.27 -1.14
C SER A 597 33.15 -34.97 -2.35
N LEU A 598 32.53 -34.25 -3.28
CA LEU A 598 31.76 -34.88 -4.36
C LEU A 598 31.91 -34.19 -5.72
N THR A 599 31.78 -34.99 -6.78
CA THR A 599 31.82 -34.56 -8.17
C THR A 599 30.51 -34.90 -8.84
N LEU A 600 29.88 -33.91 -9.50
CA LEU A 600 28.75 -34.14 -10.39
C LEU A 600 29.23 -34.97 -11.59
N PRO A 601 28.54 -36.08 -11.97
CA PRO A 601 28.86 -36.79 -13.19
C PRO A 601 28.62 -35.88 -14.41
N ALA A 602 29.52 -35.91 -15.38
CA ALA A 602 29.34 -35.18 -16.64
C ALA A 602 28.13 -35.74 -17.42
N THR A 603 27.12 -34.88 -17.61
CA THR A 603 26.10 -34.92 -18.69
C THR A 603 25.51 -36.29 -19.06
N LEU A 604 24.38 -36.63 -18.43
CA LEU A 604 23.42 -37.62 -18.93
C LEU A 604 22.20 -36.86 -19.51
N GLU A 605 22.40 -36.07 -20.57
CA GLU A 605 21.35 -35.22 -21.17
C GLU A 605 20.53 -35.92 -22.27
N ASP A 606 20.89 -37.15 -22.66
CA ASP A 606 20.19 -37.92 -23.70
C ASP A 606 19.39 -39.13 -23.14
N ALA A 607 18.38 -39.56 -23.90
CA ALA A 607 17.52 -40.70 -23.61
C ALA A 607 18.34 -41.97 -23.32
N GLN A 608 18.25 -42.45 -22.08
CA GLN A 608 19.06 -43.57 -21.59
C GLN A 608 18.47 -44.91 -22.06
N PRO A 609 19.30 -45.94 -22.34
CA PRO A 609 18.79 -47.26 -22.70
C PRO A 609 18.09 -47.92 -21.52
N VAL A 610 17.14 -48.81 -21.83
CA VAL A 610 16.49 -49.68 -20.84
C VAL A 610 17.51 -50.68 -20.30
N ARG A 611 17.59 -50.82 -18.97
CA ARG A 611 18.53 -51.70 -18.26
C ARG A 611 17.78 -52.69 -17.37
N LEU A 612 18.31 -53.90 -17.22
CA LEU A 612 17.75 -54.86 -16.26
C LEU A 612 18.27 -54.56 -14.85
N ILE A 613 17.38 -54.57 -13.86
CA ILE A 613 17.76 -54.31 -12.46
C ILE A 613 18.34 -55.59 -11.85
N GLU A 614 19.57 -55.53 -11.38
CA GLU A 614 20.23 -56.58 -10.63
C GLU A 614 20.16 -56.26 -9.13
N TYR A 615 19.45 -57.10 -8.38
CA TYR A 615 19.29 -56.94 -6.94
C TYR A 615 20.29 -57.81 -6.17
N PRO A 616 20.95 -57.26 -5.12
CA PRO A 616 21.78 -58.08 -4.26
C PRO A 616 20.91 -59.04 -3.43
N LYS A 617 21.44 -60.23 -3.11
CA LYS A 617 20.70 -61.28 -2.40
C LYS A 617 20.06 -60.82 -1.08
N LYS A 618 20.64 -59.80 -0.42
CA LYS A 618 20.14 -59.24 0.85
C LYS A 618 19.17 -58.07 0.69
N PHE A 619 19.01 -57.53 -0.53
CA PHE A 619 18.24 -56.30 -0.75
C PHE A 619 16.76 -56.42 -0.40
N HIS A 620 16.18 -57.60 -0.62
CA HIS A 620 14.79 -57.86 -0.23
C HIS A 620 14.59 -57.73 1.29
N ALA A 621 15.56 -58.19 2.08
CA ALA A 621 15.55 -58.04 3.53
C ALA A 621 15.72 -56.56 3.92
N THR A 622 16.61 -55.81 3.25
CA THR A 622 16.79 -54.36 3.45
C THR A 622 15.50 -53.58 3.15
N LEU A 623 14.81 -53.85 2.04
CA LEU A 623 13.55 -53.18 1.71
C LEU A 623 12.43 -53.49 2.71
N SER A 624 12.45 -54.70 3.28
CA SER A 624 11.45 -55.13 4.27
C SER A 624 11.68 -54.51 5.65
N SER A 625 12.91 -54.15 6.00
CA SER A 625 13.24 -53.52 7.28
C SER A 625 13.04 -51.99 7.29
N LEU A 626 12.96 -51.36 6.12
CA LEU A 626 12.77 -49.91 5.98
C LEU A 626 11.30 -49.48 6.03
N PRO A 627 11.00 -48.20 6.34
CA PRO A 627 9.64 -47.68 6.31
C PRO A 627 8.99 -47.84 4.93
N LYS A 628 7.72 -48.28 4.89
CA LYS A 628 7.00 -48.61 3.64
C LYS A 628 7.05 -47.53 2.56
N HIS A 629 7.03 -46.24 2.96
CA HIS A 629 7.08 -45.12 2.03
C HIS A 629 8.46 -44.97 1.37
N VAL A 630 9.56 -45.29 2.08
CA VAL A 630 10.92 -45.29 1.56
C VAL A 630 11.09 -46.46 0.59
N SER A 631 10.67 -47.67 0.97
CA SER A 631 10.78 -48.86 0.12
C SER A 631 9.99 -48.71 -1.19
N ARG A 632 8.78 -48.13 -1.11
CA ARG A 632 7.99 -47.79 -2.31
C ARG A 632 8.70 -46.75 -3.18
N SER A 633 9.23 -45.68 -2.59
CA SER A 633 9.92 -44.62 -3.33
C SER A 633 11.19 -45.16 -4.02
N ALA A 634 11.95 -46.02 -3.34
CA ALA A 634 13.12 -46.68 -3.91
C ALA A 634 12.76 -47.58 -5.09
N GLN A 635 11.71 -48.39 -4.98
CA GLN A 635 11.23 -49.27 -6.05
C GLN A 635 10.75 -48.48 -7.28
N VAL A 636 9.99 -47.39 -7.07
CA VAL A 636 9.56 -46.50 -8.16
C VAL A 636 10.78 -45.86 -8.84
N LEU A 637 11.75 -45.38 -8.06
CA LEU A 637 12.95 -44.74 -8.60
C LEU A 637 13.80 -45.71 -9.40
N LEU A 638 14.01 -46.93 -8.90
CA LEU A 638 14.72 -48.00 -9.60
C LEU A 638 14.03 -48.36 -10.93
N GLY A 639 12.70 -48.45 -10.93
CA GLY A 639 11.93 -48.66 -12.16
C GLY A 639 12.17 -47.57 -13.20
N ARG A 640 12.14 -46.30 -12.79
CA ARG A 640 12.36 -45.14 -13.69
C ARG A 640 13.81 -45.07 -14.20
N LEU A 641 14.79 -45.35 -13.34
CA LEU A 641 16.20 -45.46 -13.74
C LEU A 641 16.41 -46.60 -14.74
N SER A 642 15.79 -47.75 -14.50
CA SER A 642 15.87 -48.91 -15.39
C SER A 642 15.20 -48.66 -16.74
N ALA A 643 14.14 -47.85 -16.77
CA ALA A 643 13.44 -47.44 -17.99
C ALA A 643 14.18 -46.34 -18.77
N GLY A 644 15.27 -45.79 -18.22
CA GLY A 644 16.05 -44.74 -18.86
C GLY A 644 15.39 -43.36 -18.87
N GLU A 645 14.48 -43.10 -17.93
CA GLU A 645 13.74 -41.83 -17.88
C GLU A 645 14.68 -40.65 -17.48
N PRO A 646 14.85 -39.61 -18.31
CA PRO A 646 15.84 -38.54 -18.06
C PRO A 646 15.69 -37.85 -16.70
N SER A 647 14.44 -37.63 -16.26
CA SER A 647 14.15 -36.96 -14.99
C SER A 647 14.57 -37.78 -13.76
N ALA A 648 14.75 -39.10 -13.89
CA ALA A 648 15.23 -39.95 -12.79
C ALA A 648 16.74 -39.84 -12.55
N PHE A 649 17.50 -39.31 -13.52
CA PHE A 649 18.95 -39.12 -13.41
C PHE A 649 19.34 -37.76 -12.79
N VAL A 650 18.36 -36.87 -12.58
CA VAL A 650 18.57 -35.57 -11.94
C VAL A 650 18.95 -35.77 -10.48
N GLY A 651 20.07 -35.20 -10.07
CA GLY A 651 20.58 -35.29 -8.69
C GLY A 651 21.38 -36.55 -8.39
N ILE A 652 21.74 -37.35 -9.40
CA ILE A 652 22.74 -38.42 -9.24
C ILE A 652 24.10 -37.79 -8.96
N VAL A 653 24.81 -38.34 -7.98
CA VAL A 653 26.16 -37.92 -7.63
C VAL A 653 27.09 -39.13 -7.65
N ALA A 654 28.28 -38.99 -8.23
CA ALA A 654 29.30 -40.03 -8.16
C ALA A 654 30.06 -39.95 -6.83
N LEU A 655 30.39 -41.09 -6.24
CA LEU A 655 31.23 -41.13 -5.04
C LEU A 655 32.67 -40.80 -5.40
N ARG A 656 33.28 -39.81 -4.73
CA ARG A 656 34.66 -39.37 -5.04
C ARG A 656 35.71 -40.47 -4.90
N ALA A 657 35.53 -41.40 -3.95
CA ALA A 657 36.42 -42.54 -3.76
C ALA A 657 36.30 -43.60 -4.87
N ARG A 658 35.15 -43.66 -5.55
CA ARG A 658 34.80 -44.66 -6.58
C ARG A 658 33.82 -44.08 -7.60
N PRO A 659 34.33 -43.45 -8.68
CA PRO A 659 33.49 -42.74 -9.66
C PRO A 659 32.50 -43.63 -10.42
N ASP A 660 32.75 -44.95 -10.44
CA ASP A 660 31.87 -45.98 -11.01
C ASP A 660 30.62 -46.24 -10.16
N THR A 661 30.60 -45.76 -8.91
CA THR A 661 29.50 -45.94 -7.99
C THR A 661 28.73 -44.64 -7.81
N LEU A 662 27.42 -44.71 -8.06
CA LEU A 662 26.50 -43.59 -8.08
C LEU A 662 25.58 -43.64 -6.85
N ARG A 663 25.23 -42.46 -6.36
CA ARG A 663 24.26 -42.29 -5.27
C ARG A 663 23.10 -41.41 -5.71
N LEU A 664 21.90 -41.75 -5.24
CA LEU A 664 20.70 -40.95 -5.45
C LEU A 664 19.84 -40.90 -4.18
N ARG A 665 19.17 -39.76 -3.96
CA ARG A 665 18.36 -39.53 -2.76
C ARG A 665 17.02 -40.25 -2.84
N VAL A 666 16.66 -40.95 -1.76
CA VAL A 666 15.32 -41.52 -1.56
C VAL A 666 14.74 -40.94 -0.28
N GLY A 667 13.88 -39.94 -0.40
CA GLY A 667 13.34 -39.20 0.76
C GLY A 667 14.41 -38.39 1.51
N ALA A 668 14.12 -38.00 2.75
CA ALA A 668 15.02 -37.13 3.52
C ALA A 668 16.35 -37.83 3.84
N ASP A 669 16.26 -39.01 4.44
CA ASP A 669 17.36 -39.64 5.17
C ASP A 669 17.99 -40.85 4.48
N HIS A 670 17.45 -41.34 3.36
CA HIS A 670 17.95 -42.55 2.71
C HIS A 670 18.65 -42.23 1.38
N ARG A 671 19.64 -43.05 1.04
CA ARG A 671 20.43 -42.95 -0.18
C ARG A 671 20.47 -44.33 -0.85
N LEU A 672 20.05 -44.36 -2.11
CA LEU A 672 20.20 -45.51 -2.99
C LEU A 672 21.60 -45.46 -3.60
N VAL A 673 22.35 -46.54 -3.48
CA VAL A 673 23.70 -46.67 -4.03
C VAL A 673 23.69 -47.78 -5.08
N PHE A 674 24.18 -47.49 -6.28
CA PHE A 674 24.09 -48.38 -7.43
C PHE A 674 25.21 -48.11 -8.45
N ARG A 675 25.43 -49.05 -9.37
CA ARG A 675 26.27 -48.86 -10.54
C ARG A 675 25.42 -48.93 -11.81
N LEU A 676 25.79 -48.12 -12.81
CA LEU A 676 25.19 -48.17 -14.13
C LEU A 676 26.13 -48.88 -15.09
N HIS A 677 25.73 -50.05 -15.55
CA HIS A 677 26.37 -50.76 -16.66
C HIS A 677 25.62 -50.47 -17.97
N PRO A 678 26.20 -50.77 -19.15
CA PRO A 678 25.53 -50.55 -20.42
C PRO A 678 24.19 -51.31 -20.57
N ALA A 679 24.08 -52.51 -19.98
CA ALA A 679 22.89 -53.38 -20.11
C ALA A 679 22.16 -53.65 -18.78
N SER A 680 22.76 -53.31 -17.63
CA SER A 680 22.16 -53.57 -16.32
C SER A 680 22.36 -52.42 -15.33
N LEU A 681 21.46 -52.34 -14.36
CA LEU A 681 21.53 -51.44 -13.21
C LEU A 681 21.78 -52.31 -11.98
N GLU A 682 23.01 -52.28 -11.48
CA GLU A 682 23.43 -53.06 -10.32
C GLU A 682 23.13 -52.27 -9.05
N VAL A 683 22.15 -52.72 -8.26
CA VAL A 683 21.86 -52.12 -6.96
C VAL A 683 22.90 -52.61 -5.96
N LEU A 684 23.53 -51.69 -5.22
CA LEU A 684 24.46 -52.07 -4.15
C LEU A 684 23.75 -52.13 -2.82
N ASP A 685 23.09 -51.04 -2.41
CA ASP A 685 22.27 -51.02 -1.20
C ASP A 685 21.35 -49.79 -1.12
N LEU A 686 20.44 -49.79 -0.15
CA LEU A 686 19.62 -48.66 0.24
C LEU A 686 19.83 -48.38 1.73
N ILE A 687 20.56 -47.31 2.03
CA ILE A 687 21.08 -47.05 3.38
C ILE A 687 20.67 -45.69 3.93
N ASN A 688 20.73 -45.53 5.24
CA ASN A 688 20.57 -44.22 5.87
C ASN A 688 21.81 -43.35 5.60
N ARG A 689 21.63 -42.04 5.46
CA ARG A 689 22.71 -41.06 5.23
C ARG A 689 23.84 -41.20 6.25
N ARG A 690 23.52 -41.49 7.52
CA ARG A 690 24.52 -41.62 8.60
C ARG A 690 25.47 -42.79 8.40
N ASP A 691 25.06 -43.81 7.65
CA ASP A 691 25.84 -45.03 7.40
C ASP A 691 26.59 -44.99 6.06
N LEU A 692 26.47 -43.89 5.30
CA LEU A 692 27.06 -43.76 3.96
C LEU A 692 28.58 -43.87 4.00
N ASP A 693 29.25 -43.15 4.90
CA ASP A 693 30.71 -43.19 4.99
C ASP A 693 31.24 -44.57 5.37
N ARG A 694 30.47 -45.34 6.15
CA ARG A 694 30.81 -46.72 6.50
C ARG A 694 30.70 -47.63 5.30
N LEU A 695 29.65 -47.48 4.49
CA LEU A 695 29.48 -48.25 3.25
C LEU A 695 30.59 -47.92 2.25
N VAL A 696 30.90 -46.63 2.04
CA VAL A 696 31.96 -46.18 1.11
C VAL A 696 33.33 -46.76 1.50
N LYS A 697 33.63 -46.91 2.80
CA LYS A 697 34.85 -47.55 3.27
C LYS A 697 34.88 -49.08 3.11
N SER A 698 33.71 -49.71 3.01
CA SER A 698 33.57 -51.18 2.93
C SER A 698 33.43 -51.72 1.51
N LEU A 699 33.00 -50.87 0.57
CA LEU A 699 32.97 -51.15 -0.86
C LEU A 699 34.40 -51.21 -1.37
#